data_AF-A0A928INE4-F1
#
_entry.id   AF-A0A928INE4-F1
#
_cell.length_a   1.000
_cell.length_b   1.000
_cell.length_c   1.000
_cell.angle_alpha   90.00
_cell.angle_beta   90.00
_cell.angle_gamma   90.00
#
_symmetry.space_group_name_H-M   'P 1'
#
loop_
_entity.id
_entity.type
_entity.pdbx_description
1 polymer ?
#
loop_
_entity_poly.entity_id
_entity_poly.type
_entity_poly.pdbx_seq_one_letter_code
_entity_poly.pdbx_strand_id
1 'polypeptide(L)'
;MKKLLAILLAALMLLSMLVACKNKNTTPDGNNGESSADDSSSTEDLSNTVLVFKYGEDTEYRVVYHNNLSELTKSKCKGLQYQAEQKFKTDIELAWLFDGNENTDVSDYEIIIGDAKREETTSAMNELLGKAENEFAIKLFENGKIVIVASNEDSLIKAIDYFSATFIQNATTDELRLEKDFVYYEELAPTQKTPWSLEDIPAYEKGVLAKNVYRTGTNMSLDSSQSAGNMQIISQTTAEDFNEYLELLKTEGFTEIVRTENNGNIYVQFQKPKSNRTIYVYFHKAFSEARVIDDRASRPEPDFEYTCEAGPVTYYQYGMMHDPRGAGNGNCSFGKYGNNGAFDIIKLADNKLILIDGGGEPQVTPESTAALIDFLYEITGLDREAGEKITVAAWYFTHAHGDHYQFIRSIMNNAEYAQLFTFERVMHNIAHSSVMPTGSDLVSMASKISQYNPNVKYIKLHTGQNITLGNVSIDVLMTHEDAVDPITGKSIIVDNNNVCPVIKINANGKSIMYFGDWGGNDQSTKAKQDEYVFMESRLMGIYNVVIDDNGTKKNTYPMLKADVVQTAHHAINSWMVNVYTAIAPQHAFFTQADVPYSLLFHPCYKTIIDCLHTVGTPYENMYFAGKKTNWIVIDTDGNITQDSKAIEGTDEAAYYYYTTKDGEKLYLTPSGKATTTKGNNSLFTDLKGDVTSKNEFTDIIAVPVSYLELCEEVDGGKTWLDGIADIKK
;
A
#
# COMPACT_ATOMS: atom_id res chain seq x y z
N MET A 1 22.27 4.48 -43.87
CA MET A 1 22.34 3.87 -42.51
C MET A 1 20.98 3.47 -41.95
N LYS A 2 19.94 4.32 -41.94
CA LYS A 2 18.62 3.95 -41.38
C LYS A 2 17.89 2.78 -42.11
N LYS A 3 18.05 2.65 -43.43
CA LYS A 3 17.46 1.51 -44.19
C LYS A 3 18.22 0.19 -44.01
N LEU A 4 19.53 0.23 -43.73
CA LEU A 4 20.31 -0.98 -43.44
C LEU A 4 20.00 -1.52 -42.03
N LEU A 5 19.75 -0.61 -41.08
CA LEU A 5 19.36 -0.95 -39.71
C LEU A 5 17.96 -1.59 -39.65
N ALA A 6 17.01 -1.08 -40.46
CA ALA A 6 15.67 -1.66 -40.56
C ALA A 6 15.67 -3.07 -41.20
N ILE A 7 16.55 -3.31 -42.17
CA ILE A 7 16.70 -4.64 -42.79
C ILE A 7 17.40 -5.62 -41.82
N LEU A 8 18.35 -5.15 -41.01
CA LEU A 8 18.98 -5.97 -39.96
C LEU A 8 17.99 -6.33 -38.85
N LEU A 9 17.13 -5.40 -38.44
CA LEU A 9 16.08 -5.64 -37.43
C LEU A 9 14.99 -6.59 -37.95
N ALA A 10 14.59 -6.47 -39.23
CA ALA A 10 13.66 -7.40 -39.84
C ALA A 10 14.26 -8.81 -40.00
N ALA A 11 15.56 -8.92 -40.30
CA ALA A 11 16.26 -10.20 -40.35
C ALA A 11 16.42 -10.85 -38.96
N LEU A 12 16.68 -10.06 -37.91
CA LEU A 12 16.76 -10.55 -36.53
C LEU A 12 15.42 -11.04 -35.97
N MET A 13 14.30 -10.41 -36.37
CA MET A 13 12.95 -10.83 -35.97
C MET A 13 12.46 -12.08 -36.73
N LEU A 14 13.03 -12.38 -37.91
CA LEU A 14 12.73 -13.61 -38.65
C LEU A 14 13.59 -14.81 -38.22
N LEU A 15 14.76 -14.55 -37.60
CA LEU A 15 15.65 -15.60 -37.08
C LEU A 15 15.18 -16.19 -35.74
N SER A 16 14.39 -15.47 -34.95
CA SER A 16 13.80 -15.98 -33.71
C SER A 16 12.59 -16.91 -33.92
N MET A 17 12.01 -16.95 -35.12
CA MET A 17 10.87 -17.82 -35.45
C MET A 17 11.25 -19.16 -36.12
N LEU A 18 12.55 -19.48 -36.26
CA LEU A 18 13.02 -20.68 -36.99
C LEU A 18 13.83 -21.68 -36.15
N VAL A 19 13.85 -21.58 -34.82
CA VAL A 19 14.53 -22.55 -33.93
C VAL A 19 13.58 -23.49 -33.18
N ALA A 20 12.26 -23.32 -33.32
CA ALA A 20 11.29 -24.35 -32.91
C ALA A 20 10.92 -25.21 -34.12
N CYS A 21 11.00 -26.53 -33.96
CA CYS A 21 10.72 -27.59 -34.93
C CYS A 21 11.86 -27.93 -35.92
N LYS A 22 12.68 -28.91 -35.55
CA LYS A 22 13.13 -29.92 -36.50
C LYS A 22 13.50 -31.24 -35.79
N ASN A 23 12.61 -32.23 -35.92
CA ASN A 23 13.00 -33.63 -35.92
C ASN A 23 12.66 -34.25 -37.29
N LYS A 24 13.72 -34.69 -37.98
CA LYS A 24 13.90 -35.74 -39.00
C LYS A 24 13.04 -35.78 -40.30
N ASN A 25 13.79 -35.60 -41.40
CA ASN A 25 13.80 -36.33 -42.68
C ASN A 25 12.52 -37.00 -43.21
N THR A 26 12.06 -36.55 -44.38
CA THR A 26 12.08 -37.32 -45.65
C THR A 26 11.67 -36.44 -46.85
N THR A 27 12.29 -36.69 -48.00
CA THR A 27 12.08 -36.05 -49.31
C THR A 27 10.96 -36.76 -50.12
N PRO A 28 10.52 -36.21 -51.27
CA PRO A 28 9.11 -35.95 -51.58
C PRO A 28 8.49 -36.95 -52.55
N ASP A 29 7.16 -37.00 -52.59
CA ASP A 29 6.43 -37.25 -53.84
C ASP A 29 5.09 -36.51 -53.81
N GLY A 30 4.76 -35.87 -54.94
CA GLY A 30 3.63 -34.96 -55.07
C GLY A 30 2.34 -35.65 -55.50
N ASN A 31 1.20 -35.00 -55.20
CA ASN A 31 0.17 -34.75 -56.20
C ASN A 31 -0.88 -33.76 -55.68
N ASN A 32 -1.41 -32.97 -56.62
CA ASN A 32 -2.49 -32.01 -56.44
C ASN A 32 -3.85 -32.71 -56.18
N GLY A 33 -4.68 -32.14 -55.30
CA GLY A 33 -6.09 -32.48 -55.16
C GLY A 33 -6.83 -31.49 -54.25
N GLU A 34 -7.86 -30.85 -54.78
CA GLU A 34 -8.72 -29.86 -54.11
C GLU A 34 -9.69 -30.46 -53.09
N SER A 35 -10.00 -29.62 -52.08
CA SER A 35 -11.22 -29.52 -51.25
C SER A 35 -11.63 -30.70 -50.34
N SER A 36 -11.59 -30.46 -49.03
CA SER A 36 -12.80 -30.33 -48.19
C SER A 36 -12.40 -29.87 -46.79
N ALA A 37 -13.14 -28.92 -46.23
CA ALA A 37 -13.00 -28.52 -44.83
C ALA A 37 -13.37 -29.71 -43.94
N ASP A 38 -12.39 -30.26 -43.24
CA ASP A 38 -12.61 -31.11 -42.08
C ASP A 38 -12.28 -30.29 -40.83
N ASP A 39 -13.32 -30.09 -40.03
CA ASP A 39 -13.28 -29.56 -38.69
C ASP A 39 -12.62 -30.61 -37.79
N SER A 40 -11.29 -30.70 -37.81
CA SER A 40 -10.55 -31.50 -36.84
C SER A 40 -10.31 -30.64 -35.62
N SER A 41 -11.24 -30.69 -34.66
CA SER A 41 -10.89 -30.40 -33.27
C SER A 41 -9.75 -31.35 -32.89
N SER A 42 -8.52 -30.86 -32.82
CA SER A 42 -7.44 -31.58 -32.20
C SER A 42 -7.78 -31.70 -30.72
N THR A 43 -8.40 -32.81 -30.32
CA THR A 43 -8.41 -33.24 -28.93
C THR A 43 -6.94 -33.43 -28.55
N GLU A 44 -6.38 -32.49 -27.79
CA GLU A 44 -5.05 -32.66 -27.21
C GLU A 44 -5.05 -33.97 -26.41
N ASP A 45 -4.07 -34.82 -26.69
CA ASP A 45 -3.87 -36.05 -25.94
C ASP A 45 -3.30 -35.70 -24.56
N LEU A 46 -4.20 -35.45 -23.60
CA LEU A 46 -3.85 -35.08 -22.23
C LEU A 46 -3.36 -36.27 -21.38
N SER A 47 -3.26 -37.48 -21.96
CA SER A 47 -2.94 -38.72 -21.22
C SER A 47 -1.55 -38.74 -20.59
N ASN A 48 -0.62 -37.90 -21.07
CA ASN A 48 0.74 -37.79 -20.54
C ASN A 48 0.95 -36.63 -19.54
N THR A 49 -0.14 -35.98 -19.11
CA THR A 49 -0.07 -34.84 -18.17
C THR A 49 -0.79 -35.14 -16.86
N VAL A 50 -0.38 -34.45 -15.80
CA VAL A 50 -1.07 -34.39 -14.51
C VAL A 50 -1.70 -33.01 -14.39
N LEU A 51 -3.00 -32.98 -14.07
CA LEU A 51 -3.71 -31.75 -13.74
C LEU A 51 -3.31 -31.33 -12.33
N VAL A 52 -2.79 -30.11 -12.20
CA VAL A 52 -2.37 -29.53 -10.92
C VAL A 52 -3.43 -28.56 -10.41
N PHE A 53 -3.83 -27.60 -11.26
CA PHE A 53 -4.86 -26.62 -10.94
C PHE A 53 -5.86 -26.48 -12.09
N LYS A 54 -7.10 -26.14 -11.77
CA LYS A 54 -8.15 -25.82 -12.72
C LYS A 54 -8.99 -24.66 -12.22
N TYR A 55 -9.33 -23.75 -13.12
CA TYR A 55 -10.04 -22.53 -12.79
C TYR A 55 -11.43 -22.83 -12.19
N GLY A 56 -11.68 -22.30 -10.99
CA GLY A 56 -12.96 -22.39 -10.30
C GLY A 56 -13.28 -23.78 -9.73
N GLU A 57 -12.32 -24.71 -9.72
CA GLU A 57 -12.46 -26.02 -9.09
C GLU A 57 -11.50 -26.12 -7.90
N ASP A 58 -12.01 -26.60 -6.77
CA ASP A 58 -11.18 -26.88 -5.59
C ASP A 58 -10.10 -27.92 -5.93
N THR A 59 -8.88 -27.64 -5.50
CA THR A 59 -7.73 -28.53 -5.70
C THR A 59 -7.44 -29.37 -4.46
N GLU A 60 -6.93 -30.58 -4.68
CA GLU A 60 -6.43 -31.44 -3.60
C GLU A 60 -4.97 -31.07 -3.22
N TYR A 61 -4.34 -30.17 -3.97
CA TYR A 61 -2.98 -29.71 -3.70
C TYR A 61 -2.92 -28.76 -2.50
N ARG A 62 -1.89 -28.98 -1.68
CA ARG A 62 -1.46 -28.06 -0.62
C ARG A 62 0.01 -27.73 -0.75
N VAL A 63 0.41 -26.55 -0.27
CA VAL A 63 1.81 -26.13 -0.21
C VAL A 63 2.38 -26.55 1.14
N VAL A 64 3.42 -27.39 1.13
CA VAL A 64 4.03 -27.97 2.33
C VAL A 64 5.49 -27.56 2.41
N TYR A 65 5.91 -27.03 3.56
CA TYR A 65 7.32 -26.71 3.82
C TYR A 65 7.71 -27.04 5.26
N HIS A 66 9.01 -27.15 5.54
CA HIS A 66 9.48 -27.35 6.91
C HIS A 66 9.57 -26.02 7.66
N ASN A 67 9.18 -25.96 8.94
CA ASN A 67 9.09 -24.70 9.68
C ASN A 67 10.47 -24.06 10.01
N ASN A 68 11.58 -24.75 9.73
CA ASN A 68 12.95 -24.23 9.91
C ASN A 68 13.38 -23.25 8.79
N LEU A 69 12.65 -23.13 7.68
CA LEU A 69 12.98 -22.18 6.61
C LEU A 69 12.95 -20.73 7.12
N SER A 70 13.74 -19.84 6.50
CA SER A 70 13.66 -18.41 6.83
C SER A 70 12.28 -17.85 6.52
N GLU A 71 11.93 -16.75 7.19
CA GLU A 71 10.64 -16.10 6.96
C GLU A 71 10.52 -15.49 5.55
N LEU A 72 11.63 -15.11 4.91
CA LEU A 72 11.61 -14.72 3.50
C LEU A 72 11.16 -15.90 2.62
N THR A 73 11.73 -17.09 2.83
CA THR A 73 11.35 -18.30 2.11
C THR A 73 9.90 -18.71 2.42
N LYS A 74 9.45 -18.59 3.68
CA LYS A 74 8.04 -18.80 4.06
C LYS A 74 7.10 -17.80 3.37
N SER A 75 7.49 -16.53 3.30
CA SER A 75 6.76 -15.50 2.57
C SER A 75 6.66 -15.83 1.08
N LYS A 76 7.72 -16.39 0.48
CA LYS A 76 7.69 -16.90 -0.90
C LYS A 76 6.76 -18.10 -1.07
N CYS A 77 6.70 -19.02 -0.12
CA CYS A 77 5.75 -20.14 -0.11
C CYS A 77 4.30 -19.63 -0.04
N LYS A 78 4.02 -18.66 0.85
CA LYS A 78 2.72 -18.00 0.95
C LYS A 78 2.37 -17.24 -0.34
N GLY A 79 3.34 -16.56 -0.94
CA GLY A 79 3.18 -15.87 -2.21
C GLY A 79 2.81 -16.82 -3.35
N LEU A 80 3.46 -17.99 -3.43
CA LEU A 80 3.12 -19.04 -4.39
C LEU A 80 1.69 -19.55 -4.19
N GLN A 81 1.31 -19.86 -2.94
CA GLN A 81 -0.05 -20.29 -2.59
C GLN A 81 -1.08 -19.24 -3.03
N TYR A 82 -0.90 -17.99 -2.60
CA TYR A 82 -1.78 -16.88 -2.94
C TYR A 82 -1.89 -16.67 -4.46
N GLN A 83 -0.77 -16.71 -5.19
CA GLN A 83 -0.77 -16.54 -6.64
C GLN A 83 -1.54 -17.65 -7.36
N ALA A 84 -1.45 -18.89 -6.87
CA ALA A 84 -2.22 -20.01 -7.41
C ALA A 84 -3.72 -19.85 -7.13
N GLU A 85 -4.12 -19.49 -5.90
CA GLU A 85 -5.52 -19.22 -5.55
C GLU A 85 -6.12 -18.11 -6.41
N GLN A 86 -5.36 -17.01 -6.62
CA GLN A 86 -5.86 -15.89 -7.42
C GLN A 86 -5.99 -16.23 -8.90
N LYS A 87 -5.02 -16.98 -9.45
CA LYS A 87 -5.00 -17.37 -10.86
C LYS A 87 -6.09 -18.38 -11.18
N PHE A 88 -6.27 -19.38 -10.33
CA PHE A 88 -7.16 -20.52 -10.60
C PHE A 88 -8.46 -20.49 -9.79
N LYS A 89 -8.71 -19.47 -8.97
CA LYS A 89 -9.95 -19.34 -8.17
C LYS A 89 -10.30 -20.64 -7.41
N THR A 90 -9.28 -21.18 -6.77
CA THR A 90 -9.31 -22.40 -5.92
C THR A 90 -8.82 -22.03 -4.53
N ASP A 91 -9.20 -22.82 -3.53
CA ASP A 91 -8.60 -22.78 -2.20
C ASP A 91 -7.37 -23.71 -2.15
N ILE A 92 -6.25 -23.25 -1.59
CA ILE A 92 -5.03 -24.05 -1.44
C ILE A 92 -4.55 -23.93 0.01
N GLU A 93 -4.47 -25.06 0.69
CA GLU A 93 -3.95 -25.10 2.06
C GLU A 93 -2.43 -24.81 2.06
N LEU A 94 -2.00 -23.98 3.02
CA LEU A 94 -0.59 -23.77 3.35
C LEU A 94 -0.28 -24.50 4.66
N ALA A 95 0.54 -25.56 4.59
CA ALA A 95 0.90 -26.41 5.72
C ALA A 95 2.41 -26.34 6.04
N TRP A 96 2.75 -26.43 7.33
CA TRP A 96 4.14 -26.45 7.79
C TRP A 96 4.44 -27.64 8.70
N LEU A 97 5.61 -28.25 8.51
CA LEU A 97 6.07 -29.41 9.27
C LEU A 97 7.01 -29.00 10.40
N PHE A 98 6.95 -29.73 11.52
CA PHE A 98 7.91 -29.65 12.62
C PHE A 98 8.57 -31.01 12.83
N ASP A 99 9.75 -31.00 13.44
CA ASP A 99 10.41 -32.19 13.93
C ASP A 99 9.45 -33.05 14.78
N GLY A 100 9.15 -34.26 14.31
CA GLY A 100 8.29 -35.23 15.01
C GLY A 100 6.81 -35.25 14.59
N ASN A 101 6.36 -34.37 13.68
CA ASN A 101 5.01 -34.45 13.07
C ASN A 101 5.03 -34.83 11.58
N GLU A 102 6.18 -35.25 11.04
CA GLU A 102 6.34 -35.36 9.59
C GLU A 102 5.57 -36.53 8.95
N ASN A 103 5.06 -37.48 9.76
CA ASN A 103 4.44 -38.71 9.26
C ASN A 103 2.93 -38.82 9.46
N THR A 104 2.27 -37.88 10.14
CA THR A 104 0.83 -38.02 10.45
C THR A 104 -0.09 -37.22 9.54
N ASP A 105 0.49 -36.30 8.77
CA ASP A 105 -0.23 -35.38 7.89
C ASP A 105 0.38 -35.46 6.50
N VAL A 106 -0.08 -36.42 5.69
CA VAL A 106 0.41 -36.69 4.33
C VAL A 106 -0.79 -36.70 3.37
N SER A 107 -0.77 -35.81 2.38
CA SER A 107 -1.70 -35.83 1.25
C SER A 107 -1.05 -36.52 0.05
N ASP A 108 -1.87 -37.10 -0.84
CA ASP A 108 -1.42 -37.63 -2.12
C ASP A 108 -0.99 -36.49 -3.07
N TYR A 109 -1.47 -35.26 -2.85
CA TYR A 109 -1.20 -34.08 -3.67
C TYR A 109 -0.57 -32.95 -2.83
N GLU A 110 0.75 -32.78 -2.95
CA GLU A 110 1.52 -31.77 -2.22
C GLU A 110 2.49 -31.04 -3.17
N ILE A 111 2.64 -29.73 -2.99
CA ILE A 111 3.79 -28.95 -3.46
C ILE A 111 4.75 -28.83 -2.29
N ILE A 112 5.76 -29.69 -2.26
CA ILE A 112 6.71 -29.83 -1.17
C ILE A 112 7.92 -28.94 -1.43
N ILE A 113 8.24 -28.03 -0.51
CA ILE A 113 9.28 -27.02 -0.68
C ILE A 113 10.40 -27.23 0.35
N GLY A 114 11.64 -27.21 -0.12
CA GLY A 114 12.84 -27.26 0.72
C GLY A 114 13.12 -28.65 1.27
N ASP A 115 13.54 -28.73 2.53
CA ASP A 115 13.96 -29.95 3.24
C ASP A 115 12.82 -30.62 4.03
N ALA A 116 11.57 -30.34 3.69
CA ALA A 116 10.40 -31.01 4.26
C ALA A 116 10.58 -32.53 4.22
N LYS A 117 10.51 -33.19 5.39
CA LYS A 117 10.85 -34.61 5.55
C LYS A 117 9.79 -35.52 4.93
N ARG A 118 9.88 -35.64 3.61
CA ARG A 118 9.14 -36.54 2.75
C ARG A 118 10.15 -37.44 2.02
N GLU A 119 9.73 -38.65 1.67
CA GLU A 119 10.58 -39.57 0.90
C GLU A 119 10.91 -38.96 -0.47
N GLU A 120 9.95 -38.26 -1.07
CA GLU A 120 10.09 -37.57 -2.35
C GLU A 120 11.12 -36.44 -2.29
N THR A 121 11.16 -35.67 -1.19
CA THR A 121 12.19 -34.65 -0.96
C THR A 121 13.57 -35.28 -0.92
N THR A 122 13.73 -36.35 -0.13
CA THR A 122 15.02 -37.05 -0.01
C THR A 122 15.46 -37.63 -1.36
N SER A 123 14.52 -38.21 -2.12
CA SER A 123 14.78 -38.71 -3.46
C SER A 123 15.22 -37.58 -4.40
N ALA A 124 14.50 -36.47 -4.43
CA ALA A 124 14.80 -35.33 -5.30
C ALA A 124 16.17 -34.72 -4.97
N MET A 125 16.47 -34.52 -3.68
CA MET A 125 17.77 -33.99 -3.26
C MET A 125 18.93 -34.90 -3.68
N ASN A 126 18.81 -36.22 -3.47
CA ASN A 126 19.87 -37.18 -3.81
C ASN A 126 20.05 -37.37 -5.32
N GLU A 127 18.96 -37.31 -6.09
CA GLU A 127 18.98 -37.56 -7.53
C GLU A 127 19.37 -36.32 -8.34
N LEU A 128 18.90 -35.13 -7.91
CA LEU A 128 18.93 -33.94 -8.75
C LEU A 128 19.99 -32.92 -8.32
N LEU A 129 20.35 -32.87 -7.03
CA LEU A 129 21.30 -31.90 -6.48
C LEU A 129 22.67 -32.55 -6.20
N GLY A 130 23.64 -31.74 -5.76
CA GLY A 130 25.04 -32.11 -5.54
C GLY A 130 25.94 -31.92 -6.75
N LYS A 131 25.46 -31.25 -7.81
CA LYS A 131 26.20 -31.00 -9.05
C LYS A 131 26.88 -29.63 -9.05
N ALA A 132 26.36 -28.67 -8.29
CA ALA A 132 26.90 -27.32 -8.20
C ALA A 132 26.70 -26.70 -6.81
N GLU A 133 27.39 -25.60 -6.53
CA GLU A 133 27.26 -24.90 -5.23
C GLU A 133 25.89 -24.23 -5.08
N ASN A 134 25.39 -23.62 -6.16
CA ASN A 134 24.09 -22.98 -6.23
C ASN A 134 23.27 -23.65 -7.32
N GLU A 135 22.28 -24.44 -6.94
CA GLU A 135 21.43 -25.19 -7.87
C GLU A 135 20.06 -25.41 -7.25
N PHE A 136 19.06 -25.56 -8.11
CA PHE A 136 17.73 -26.00 -7.70
C PHE A 136 17.11 -26.95 -8.72
N ALA A 137 16.12 -27.70 -8.25
CA ALA A 137 15.35 -28.60 -9.07
C ALA A 137 13.87 -28.60 -8.68
N ILE A 138 13.01 -28.83 -9.67
CA ILE A 138 11.58 -29.01 -9.50
C ILE A 138 11.21 -30.33 -10.18
N LYS A 139 10.54 -31.24 -9.46
CA LYS A 139 10.18 -32.56 -10.00
C LYS A 139 8.75 -32.91 -9.67
N LEU A 140 8.03 -33.44 -10.66
CA LEU A 140 6.77 -34.14 -10.46
C LEU A 140 7.04 -35.63 -10.25
N PHE A 141 6.45 -36.22 -9.21
CA PHE A 141 6.52 -37.65 -8.92
C PHE A 141 5.29 -38.38 -9.45
N GLU A 142 5.42 -39.69 -9.68
CA GLU A 142 4.33 -40.54 -10.22
C GLU A 142 3.06 -40.53 -9.36
N ASN A 143 3.19 -40.25 -8.06
CA ASN A 143 2.07 -40.10 -7.13
C ASN A 143 1.38 -38.73 -7.19
N GLY A 144 1.82 -37.82 -8.05
CA GLY A 144 1.23 -36.49 -8.23
C GLY A 144 1.89 -35.39 -7.41
N LYS A 145 2.85 -35.70 -6.53
CA LYS A 145 3.53 -34.67 -5.73
C LYS A 145 4.54 -33.88 -6.53
N ILE A 146 4.59 -32.58 -6.29
CA ILE A 146 5.58 -31.66 -6.87
C ILE A 146 6.58 -31.34 -5.78
N VAL A 147 7.86 -31.49 -6.04
CA VAL A 147 8.93 -31.20 -5.07
C VAL A 147 9.84 -30.11 -5.63
N ILE A 148 10.03 -29.04 -4.86
CA ILE A 148 10.93 -27.92 -5.13
C ILE A 148 12.09 -27.99 -4.13
N VAL A 149 13.29 -28.35 -4.58
CA VAL A 149 14.50 -28.49 -3.75
C VAL A 149 15.63 -27.64 -4.28
N ALA A 150 16.55 -27.26 -3.39
CA ALA A 150 17.74 -26.50 -3.78
C ALA A 150 18.93 -26.78 -2.87
N SER A 151 20.13 -26.47 -3.33
CA SER A 151 21.38 -26.66 -2.57
C SER A 151 21.53 -25.68 -1.40
N ASN A 152 20.86 -24.53 -1.48
CA ASN A 152 20.84 -23.50 -0.44
C ASN A 152 19.58 -22.64 -0.55
N GLU A 153 19.38 -21.77 0.44
CA GLU A 153 18.17 -20.96 0.58
C GLU A 153 17.97 -19.94 -0.57
N ASP A 154 19.04 -19.27 -1.02
CA ASP A 154 18.95 -18.34 -2.16
C ASP A 154 18.49 -19.05 -3.43
N SER A 155 18.97 -20.27 -3.64
CA SER A 155 18.59 -21.12 -4.76
C SER A 155 17.15 -21.63 -4.60
N LEU A 156 16.71 -21.88 -3.37
CA LEU A 156 15.32 -22.27 -3.08
C LEU A 156 14.33 -21.14 -3.35
N ILE A 157 14.64 -19.91 -2.94
CA ILE A 157 13.82 -18.72 -3.23
C ILE A 157 13.67 -18.55 -4.74
N LYS A 158 14.78 -18.66 -5.49
CA LYS A 158 14.74 -18.62 -6.97
C LYS A 158 13.91 -19.75 -7.56
N ALA A 159 13.96 -20.95 -6.98
CA ALA A 159 13.15 -22.08 -7.42
C ALA A 159 11.65 -21.81 -7.27
N ILE A 160 11.25 -21.25 -6.12
CA ILE A 160 9.85 -20.87 -5.84
C ILE A 160 9.41 -19.77 -6.81
N ASP A 161 10.23 -18.72 -6.98
CA ASP A 161 9.95 -17.62 -7.91
C ASP A 161 9.86 -18.12 -9.36
N TYR A 162 10.76 -19.01 -9.77
CA TYR A 162 10.76 -19.62 -11.09
C TYR A 162 9.49 -20.45 -11.30
N PHE A 163 9.12 -21.30 -10.33
CA PHE A 163 7.94 -22.13 -10.45
C PHE A 163 6.67 -21.28 -10.57
N SER A 164 6.54 -20.28 -9.70
CA SER A 164 5.42 -19.35 -9.75
C SER A 164 5.36 -18.60 -11.08
N ALA A 165 6.44 -17.96 -11.51
CA ALA A 165 6.47 -17.18 -12.74
C ALA A 165 6.20 -18.05 -13.98
N THR A 166 6.79 -19.24 -14.03
CA THR A 166 6.77 -20.10 -15.23
C THR A 166 5.48 -20.90 -15.35
N PHE A 167 4.97 -21.45 -14.25
CA PHE A 167 3.85 -22.39 -14.29
C PHE A 167 2.54 -21.78 -13.80
N ILE A 168 2.56 -21.00 -12.73
CA ILE A 168 1.34 -20.39 -12.19
C ILE A 168 0.95 -19.19 -13.05
N GLN A 169 1.85 -18.23 -13.21
CA GLN A 169 1.53 -16.94 -13.82
C GLN A 169 1.33 -17.07 -15.34
N ASN A 170 2.22 -17.80 -16.01
CA ASN A 170 2.22 -17.99 -17.46
C ASN A 170 1.29 -19.12 -17.94
N ALA A 171 0.46 -19.73 -17.08
CA ALA A 171 -0.55 -20.67 -17.54
C ALA A 171 -1.50 -19.96 -18.54
N THR A 172 -1.47 -20.42 -19.80
CA THR A 172 -2.26 -19.90 -20.93
C THR A 172 -3.63 -20.56 -21.05
N THR A 173 -3.87 -21.62 -20.27
CA THR A 173 -5.14 -22.32 -20.09
C THR A 173 -5.70 -22.02 -18.69
N ASP A 174 -7.02 -22.14 -18.52
CA ASP A 174 -7.69 -22.17 -17.22
C ASP A 174 -7.19 -23.33 -16.32
N GLU A 175 -6.32 -24.19 -16.84
CA GLU A 175 -5.70 -25.33 -16.15
C GLU A 175 -4.18 -25.16 -16.09
N LEU A 176 -3.55 -25.58 -14.99
CA LEU A 176 -2.13 -25.92 -14.95
C LEU A 176 -1.98 -27.43 -15.08
N ARG A 177 -1.21 -27.85 -16.09
CA ARG A 177 -0.82 -29.24 -16.30
C ARG A 177 0.70 -29.36 -16.38
N LEU A 178 1.24 -30.41 -15.77
CA LEU A 178 2.65 -30.78 -15.87
C LEU A 178 2.78 -32.15 -16.54
N GLU A 179 3.83 -32.37 -17.33
CA GLU A 179 4.12 -33.69 -17.90
C GLU A 179 4.45 -34.69 -16.78
N LYS A 180 4.01 -35.96 -16.91
CA LYS A 180 4.16 -36.98 -15.86
C LYS A 180 5.61 -37.23 -15.42
N ASP A 181 6.58 -36.98 -16.30
CA ASP A 181 8.02 -37.09 -16.08
C ASP A 181 8.71 -35.73 -15.93
N PHE A 182 7.96 -34.68 -15.58
CA PHE A 182 8.46 -33.32 -15.47
C PHE A 182 9.61 -33.21 -14.45
N VAL A 183 10.77 -32.77 -14.94
CA VAL A 183 11.93 -32.38 -14.15
C VAL A 183 12.51 -31.11 -14.72
N TYR A 184 12.61 -30.08 -13.90
CA TYR A 184 13.40 -28.88 -14.16
C TYR A 184 14.62 -28.86 -13.25
N TYR A 185 15.76 -28.47 -13.79
CA TYR A 185 17.02 -28.33 -13.07
C TYR A 185 17.74 -27.08 -13.59
N GLU A 186 18.27 -26.28 -12.67
CA GLU A 186 19.06 -25.11 -13.01
C GLU A 186 20.26 -24.96 -12.09
N GLU A 187 21.44 -24.82 -12.70
CA GLU A 187 22.66 -24.36 -12.04
C GLU A 187 22.69 -22.83 -12.07
N LEU A 188 22.85 -22.23 -10.91
CA LEU A 188 22.93 -20.79 -10.74
C LEU A 188 24.40 -20.38 -10.68
N ALA A 189 24.73 -19.30 -11.41
CA ALA A 189 26.07 -18.73 -11.34
C ALA A 189 26.45 -18.39 -9.88
N PRO A 190 27.71 -18.64 -9.47
CA PRO A 190 28.19 -18.31 -8.13
C PRO A 190 27.88 -16.87 -7.78
N THR A 191 27.21 -16.64 -6.66
CA THR A 191 26.97 -15.30 -6.14
C THR A 191 28.32 -14.69 -5.76
N GLN A 192 28.80 -13.71 -6.53
CA GLN A 192 29.89 -12.85 -6.05
C GLN A 192 29.43 -12.22 -4.74
N LYS A 193 30.24 -12.38 -3.67
CA LYS A 193 29.99 -11.69 -2.40
C LYS A 193 29.95 -10.19 -2.68
N THR A 194 28.80 -9.57 -2.44
CA THR A 194 28.65 -8.12 -2.55
C THR A 194 29.53 -7.45 -1.50
N PRO A 195 30.40 -6.50 -1.87
CA PRO A 195 31.17 -5.75 -0.89
C PRO A 195 30.29 -4.73 -0.15
N TRP A 196 30.61 -4.51 1.12
CA TRP A 196 30.04 -3.38 1.87
C TRP A 196 30.31 -2.07 1.15
N SER A 197 29.27 -1.24 1.01
CA SER A 197 29.29 -0.08 0.11
C SER A 197 28.98 1.25 0.81
N LEU A 198 28.74 1.26 2.13
CA LEU A 198 28.49 2.49 2.87
C LEU A 198 29.81 3.09 3.40
N GLU A 199 30.16 4.26 2.89
CA GLU A 199 31.38 4.99 3.25
C GLU A 199 31.36 5.44 4.72
N ASP A 200 32.51 5.26 5.39
CA ASP A 200 32.73 5.66 6.79
C ASP A 200 31.69 5.08 7.78
N ILE A 201 31.10 3.93 7.45
CA ILE A 201 30.25 3.13 8.34
C ILE A 201 30.88 1.74 8.44
N PRO A 202 31.13 1.22 9.65
CA PRO A 202 31.62 -0.15 9.84
C PRO A 202 30.76 -1.17 9.11
N ALA A 203 31.41 -2.15 8.48
CA ALA A 203 30.73 -3.18 7.73
C ALA A 203 29.94 -4.12 8.63
N TYR A 204 28.74 -4.49 8.18
CA TYR A 204 27.97 -5.56 8.80
C TYR A 204 28.47 -6.90 8.22
N GLU A 205 29.26 -7.64 9.01
CA GLU A 205 29.98 -8.84 8.53
C GLU A 205 29.16 -10.14 8.57
N LYS A 206 27.98 -10.12 9.21
CA LYS A 206 27.09 -11.28 9.38
C LYS A 206 25.96 -11.26 8.34
N GLY A 207 25.41 -12.42 8.00
CA GLY A 207 24.34 -12.53 7.01
C GLY A 207 24.79 -12.31 5.56
N VAL A 208 23.84 -11.98 4.68
CA VAL A 208 24.03 -11.83 3.24
C VAL A 208 23.64 -10.43 2.78
N LEU A 209 24.60 -9.72 2.19
CA LEU A 209 24.40 -8.36 1.66
C LEU A 209 23.63 -8.39 0.34
N ALA A 210 22.60 -7.55 0.24
CA ALA A 210 21.92 -7.27 -1.02
C ALA A 210 22.92 -6.78 -2.09
N LYS A 211 22.71 -7.20 -3.35
CA LYS A 211 23.60 -6.90 -4.49
C LYS A 211 23.83 -5.41 -4.73
N ASN A 212 22.84 -4.57 -4.44
CA ASN A 212 22.91 -3.13 -4.63
C ASN A 212 22.58 -2.41 -3.33
N VAL A 213 23.15 -1.22 -3.18
CA VAL A 213 22.71 -0.23 -2.20
C VAL A 213 21.43 0.40 -2.72
N TYR A 214 20.43 0.49 -1.85
CA TYR A 214 19.19 1.19 -2.13
C TYR A 214 19.33 2.69 -1.83
N ARG A 215 18.83 3.54 -2.72
CA ARG A 215 18.87 5.01 -2.53
C ARG A 215 17.59 5.45 -1.83
N THR A 216 17.69 5.79 -0.55
CA THR A 216 16.51 6.09 0.27
C THR A 216 15.87 7.42 -0.09
N GLY A 217 16.62 8.41 -0.56
CA GLY A 217 16.10 9.72 -0.94
C GLY A 217 16.90 10.88 -0.36
N THR A 218 16.56 12.11 -0.75
CA THR A 218 17.23 13.32 -0.28
C THR A 218 16.39 14.06 0.77
N ASN A 219 16.98 15.09 1.38
CA ASN A 219 16.20 16.12 2.06
C ASN A 219 15.38 16.88 0.99
N MET A 220 14.11 17.20 1.27
CA MET A 220 13.24 17.90 0.30
C MET A 220 13.81 19.23 -0.23
N SER A 221 14.71 19.87 0.53
CA SER A 221 15.40 21.11 0.13
C SER A 221 16.54 20.91 -0.88
N LEU A 222 16.94 19.67 -1.17
CA LEU A 222 18.13 19.35 -1.95
C LEU A 222 17.83 18.27 -3.01
N ASP A 223 17.65 18.67 -4.26
CA ASP A 223 17.80 17.78 -5.42
C ASP A 223 19.27 17.73 -5.85
N SER A 224 20.12 17.13 -5.01
CA SER A 224 21.49 16.84 -5.41
C SER A 224 21.92 15.45 -4.94
N SER A 225 22.60 14.73 -5.83
CA SER A 225 23.10 13.37 -5.63
C SER A 225 24.01 13.21 -4.40
N GLN A 226 24.57 14.30 -3.87
CA GLN A 226 25.47 14.33 -2.71
C GLN A 226 24.73 14.21 -1.36
N SER A 227 23.45 14.57 -1.33
CA SER A 227 22.60 14.58 -0.12
C SER A 227 21.66 13.37 0.00
N ALA A 228 21.72 12.43 -0.95
CA ALA A 228 20.89 11.24 -0.92
C ALA A 228 21.36 10.26 0.16
N GLY A 229 20.42 9.77 0.96
CA GLY A 229 20.65 8.65 1.85
C GLY A 229 20.79 7.34 1.07
N ASN A 230 21.58 6.44 1.64
CA ASN A 230 21.90 5.13 1.08
C ASN A 230 21.63 4.06 2.14
N MET A 231 21.03 2.96 1.72
CA MET A 231 20.69 1.84 2.57
C MET A 231 21.36 0.56 2.07
N GLN A 232 22.12 -0.08 2.95
CA GLN A 232 22.56 -1.45 2.77
C GLN A 232 21.57 -2.39 3.46
N ILE A 233 21.11 -3.42 2.74
CA ILE A 233 20.22 -4.45 3.28
C ILE A 233 21.05 -5.70 3.52
N ILE A 234 20.76 -6.36 4.65
CA ILE A 234 21.37 -7.59 5.10
C ILE A 234 20.24 -8.58 5.37
N SER A 235 20.31 -9.77 4.76
CA SER A 235 19.39 -10.88 5.01
C SER A 235 20.11 -12.02 5.73
N GLN A 236 19.37 -13.05 6.15
CA GLN A 236 19.93 -14.20 6.88
C GLN A 236 20.74 -13.79 8.11
N THR A 237 20.24 -12.81 8.86
CA THR A 237 20.86 -12.33 10.09
C THR A 237 19.95 -12.55 11.29
N THR A 238 20.55 -12.69 12.47
CA THR A 238 19.83 -12.85 13.74
C THR A 238 19.79 -11.55 14.54
N ALA A 239 18.98 -11.53 15.61
CA ALA A 239 18.95 -10.41 16.56
C ALA A 239 20.28 -10.31 17.33
N GLU A 240 20.91 -11.45 17.61
CA GLU A 240 22.23 -11.53 18.23
C GLU A 240 23.30 -10.89 17.34
N ASP A 241 23.36 -11.29 16.07
CA ASP A 241 24.27 -10.68 15.07
C ASP A 241 24.04 -9.16 14.95
N PHE A 242 22.77 -8.74 14.99
CA PHE A 242 22.43 -7.32 14.90
C PHE A 242 22.91 -6.55 16.13
N ASN A 243 22.70 -7.08 17.33
CA ASN A 243 23.21 -6.46 18.56
C ASN A 243 24.74 -6.42 18.60
N GLU A 244 25.44 -7.45 18.09
CA GLU A 244 26.90 -7.39 17.91
C GLU A 244 27.32 -6.22 17.01
N TYR A 245 26.57 -5.97 15.93
CA TYR A 245 26.80 -4.84 15.05
C TYR A 245 26.55 -3.48 15.74
N LEU A 246 25.51 -3.35 16.57
CA LEU A 246 25.27 -2.15 17.35
C LEU A 246 26.45 -1.83 18.29
N GLU A 247 27.01 -2.84 18.94
CA GLU A 247 28.18 -2.68 19.82
C GLU A 247 29.47 -2.36 19.04
N LEU A 248 29.60 -2.86 17.81
CA LEU A 248 30.67 -2.44 16.89
C LEU A 248 30.56 -0.95 16.59
N LEU A 249 29.37 -0.44 16.24
CA LEU A 249 29.17 0.99 16.00
C LEU A 249 29.58 1.83 17.21
N LYS A 250 29.19 1.43 18.43
CA LYS A 250 29.61 2.12 19.67
C LYS A 250 31.12 2.10 19.87
N THR A 251 31.77 0.97 19.62
CA THR A 251 33.23 0.81 19.74
C THR A 251 33.98 1.70 18.74
N GLU A 252 33.40 1.91 17.55
CA GLU A 252 33.90 2.82 16.51
C GLU A 252 33.52 4.29 16.77
N GLY A 253 32.93 4.59 17.93
CA GLY A 253 32.67 5.93 18.43
C GLY A 253 31.31 6.52 18.06
N PHE A 254 30.42 5.75 17.42
CA PHE A 254 29.06 6.19 17.15
C PHE A 254 28.27 6.27 18.46
N THR A 255 27.49 7.33 18.63
CA THR A 255 26.67 7.53 19.83
C THR A 255 25.25 7.09 19.54
N GLU A 256 24.73 6.12 20.29
CA GLU A 256 23.31 5.75 20.26
C GLU A 256 22.48 6.90 20.85
N ILE A 257 21.46 7.35 20.11
CA ILE A 257 20.62 8.49 20.50
C ILE A 257 19.19 8.02 20.81
N VAL A 258 18.63 7.13 19.99
CA VAL A 258 17.28 6.57 20.18
C VAL A 258 17.33 5.07 19.96
N ARG A 259 16.56 4.33 20.77
CA ARG A 259 16.37 2.90 20.63
C ARG A 259 14.92 2.53 20.93
N THR A 260 14.28 1.86 19.98
CA THR A 260 12.92 1.35 20.10
C THR A 260 12.92 -0.14 19.80
N GLU A 261 12.16 -0.92 20.56
CA GLU A 261 11.95 -2.34 20.31
C GLU A 261 10.47 -2.68 20.40
N ASN A 262 9.99 -3.49 19.47
CA ASN A 262 8.64 -4.05 19.53
C ASN A 262 8.61 -5.38 18.78
N ASN A 263 7.89 -6.37 19.30
CA ASN A 263 7.72 -7.68 18.65
C ASN A 263 9.05 -8.38 18.23
N GLY A 264 10.15 -8.12 18.95
CA GLY A 264 11.48 -8.62 18.60
C GLY A 264 12.17 -7.89 17.44
N ASN A 265 11.54 -6.87 16.88
CA ASN A 265 12.16 -5.89 15.99
C ASN A 265 12.94 -4.86 16.82
N ILE A 266 14.07 -4.39 16.27
CA ILE A 266 14.99 -3.47 16.96
C ILE A 266 15.27 -2.30 16.02
N TYR A 267 15.10 -1.07 16.50
CA TYR A 267 15.27 0.16 15.72
C TYR A 267 16.16 1.11 16.50
N VAL A 268 17.21 1.64 15.85
CA VAL A 268 18.24 2.43 16.54
C VAL A 268 18.72 3.58 15.67
N GLN A 269 18.74 4.78 16.26
CA GLN A 269 19.38 5.94 15.68
C GLN A 269 20.74 6.18 16.34
N PHE A 270 21.79 6.26 15.53
CA PHE A 270 23.12 6.66 15.93
C PHE A 270 23.50 8.02 15.35
N GLN A 271 24.44 8.68 16.01
CA GLN A 271 25.14 9.84 15.44
C GLN A 271 26.62 9.53 15.24
N LYS A 272 27.08 9.84 14.02
CA LYS A 272 28.48 9.67 13.59
C LYS A 272 29.42 10.57 14.40
N PRO A 273 30.60 10.07 14.78
CA PRO A 273 31.65 10.92 15.34
C PRO A 273 32.00 12.08 14.38
N LYS A 274 32.29 13.26 14.93
CA LYS A 274 32.84 14.46 14.25
C LYS A 274 31.97 15.13 13.18
N SER A 275 31.11 14.40 12.48
CA SER A 275 30.25 14.92 11.40
C SER A 275 28.81 15.17 11.84
N ASN A 276 28.41 14.67 13.01
CA ASN A 276 27.04 14.72 13.54
C ASN A 276 25.96 14.19 12.58
N ARG A 277 26.36 13.38 11.59
CA ARG A 277 25.44 12.73 10.64
C ARG A 277 24.68 11.60 11.32
N THR A 278 23.41 11.44 10.97
CA THR A 278 22.54 10.41 11.51
C THR A 278 22.76 9.10 10.75
N ILE A 279 22.86 8.00 11.48
CA ILE A 279 22.75 6.65 10.93
C ILE A 279 21.52 6.01 11.55
N TYR A 280 20.63 5.48 10.71
CA TYR A 280 19.47 4.76 11.17
C TYR A 280 19.64 3.28 10.84
N VAL A 281 19.51 2.42 11.84
CA VAL A 281 19.67 0.98 11.67
C VAL A 281 18.48 0.26 12.27
N TYR A 282 18.00 -0.79 11.61
CA TYR A 282 16.95 -1.61 12.19
C TYR A 282 16.99 -3.05 11.74
N PHE A 283 16.39 -3.92 12.56
CA PHE A 283 16.25 -5.34 12.36
C PHE A 283 14.78 -5.75 12.46
N HIS A 284 14.33 -6.53 11.48
CA HIS A 284 13.03 -7.18 11.48
C HIS A 284 13.17 -8.67 11.74
N LYS A 285 12.69 -9.12 12.91
CA LYS A 285 12.76 -10.52 13.32
C LYS A 285 11.99 -11.42 12.36
N ALA A 286 10.81 -10.98 11.96
CA ALA A 286 9.93 -11.71 11.06
C ALA A 286 10.48 -11.85 9.64
N PHE A 287 11.67 -11.31 9.32
CA PHE A 287 12.30 -11.50 8.01
C PHE A 287 13.77 -11.90 8.12
N SER A 288 14.34 -11.98 9.32
CA SER A 288 15.79 -12.16 9.53
C SER A 288 16.61 -11.16 8.71
N GLU A 289 16.15 -9.90 8.69
CA GLU A 289 16.72 -8.83 7.88
C GLU A 289 17.13 -7.64 8.74
N ALA A 290 18.30 -7.08 8.44
CA ALA A 290 18.75 -5.79 8.96
C ALA A 290 18.93 -4.78 7.83
N ARG A 291 18.76 -3.50 8.16
CA ARG A 291 18.98 -2.36 7.27
C ARG A 291 19.88 -1.36 7.97
N VAL A 292 20.86 -0.86 7.24
CA VAL A 292 21.78 0.20 7.69
C VAL A 292 21.64 1.38 6.74
N ILE A 293 21.20 2.52 7.26
CA ILE A 293 20.87 3.71 6.48
C ILE A 293 21.81 4.85 6.85
N ASP A 294 22.54 5.34 5.86
CA ASP A 294 23.29 6.58 5.92
C ASP A 294 22.34 7.77 5.73
N ASP A 295 21.68 8.20 6.81
CA ASP A 295 20.70 9.27 6.79
C ASP A 295 21.38 10.65 6.77
N ARG A 296 21.37 11.26 5.58
CA ARG A 296 21.93 12.58 5.31
C ARG A 296 20.88 13.69 5.33
N ALA A 297 19.61 13.35 5.53
CA ALA A 297 18.50 14.26 5.37
C ALA A 297 17.92 14.75 6.71
N SER A 298 18.00 13.94 7.75
CA SER A 298 17.32 14.18 9.02
C SER A 298 18.14 14.93 10.06
N ARG A 299 17.41 15.62 10.93
CA ARG A 299 17.87 15.94 12.29
C ARG A 299 17.74 14.72 13.21
N PRO A 300 18.56 14.63 14.27
CA PRO A 300 18.34 13.64 15.32
C PRO A 300 16.94 13.76 15.92
N GLU A 301 16.34 12.63 16.29
CA GLU A 301 14.97 12.59 16.83
C GLU A 301 14.80 13.49 18.07
N PRO A 302 15.68 13.45 19.10
CA PRO A 302 15.54 14.34 20.27
C PRO A 302 15.64 15.83 19.95
N ASP A 303 16.33 16.20 18.87
CA ASP A 303 16.37 17.58 18.39
C ASP A 303 15.06 17.97 17.67
N PHE A 304 14.28 16.99 17.23
CA PHE A 304 13.02 17.16 16.52
C PHE A 304 11.82 17.12 17.46
N GLU A 305 11.92 16.55 18.65
CA GLU A 305 10.78 16.36 19.55
C GLU A 305 10.52 17.55 20.48
N TYR A 306 9.30 17.60 21.06
CA TYR A 306 8.97 18.46 22.19
C TYR A 306 7.67 18.00 22.88
N THR A 307 7.47 18.43 24.12
CA THR A 307 6.25 18.22 24.91
C THR A 307 5.58 19.53 25.29
N CYS A 308 4.34 19.47 25.74
CA CYS A 308 3.60 20.63 26.27
C CYS A 308 2.76 20.22 27.48
N GLU A 309 1.94 21.14 28.02
CA GLU A 309 0.97 20.79 29.05
C GLU A 309 -0.12 19.88 28.48
N ALA A 310 -0.64 18.97 29.31
CA ALA A 310 -1.69 18.05 28.89
C ALA A 310 -3.00 18.81 28.57
N GLY A 311 -3.68 18.39 27.52
CA GLY A 311 -4.93 18.98 27.08
C GLY A 311 -5.58 18.19 25.94
N PRO A 312 -6.77 18.60 25.50
CA PRO A 312 -7.44 17.94 24.40
C PRO A 312 -6.66 18.09 23.09
N VAL A 313 -6.68 17.05 22.27
CA VAL A 313 -6.15 17.04 20.91
C VAL A 313 -7.31 16.91 19.95
N THR A 314 -7.34 17.71 18.88
CA THR A 314 -8.42 17.65 17.88
C THR A 314 -7.87 17.27 16.52
N TYR A 315 -8.40 16.24 15.91
CA TYR A 315 -8.11 15.83 14.53
C TYR A 315 -9.24 16.32 13.62
N TYR A 316 -8.89 17.09 12.60
CA TYR A 316 -9.80 17.59 11.57
C TYR A 316 -9.44 16.95 10.23
N GLN A 317 -10.45 16.40 9.57
CA GLN A 317 -10.41 16.17 8.14
C GLN A 317 -11.02 17.40 7.45
N TYR A 318 -10.15 18.25 6.90
CA TYR A 318 -10.59 19.50 6.30
C TYR A 318 -11.32 19.23 4.99
N GLY A 319 -12.55 19.73 4.88
CA GLY A 319 -13.29 19.61 3.64
C GLY A 319 -12.69 20.52 2.57
N MET A 320 -12.53 20.02 1.33
CA MET A 320 -12.01 20.82 0.21
C MET A 320 -12.88 20.64 -1.01
N MET A 321 -13.35 21.75 -1.60
CA MET A 321 -14.14 21.73 -2.83
C MET A 321 -13.30 22.18 -4.01
N HIS A 322 -13.51 21.54 -5.17
CA HIS A 322 -12.98 22.03 -6.44
C HIS A 322 -13.69 23.29 -6.88
N ASP A 323 -13.00 24.11 -7.68
CA ASP A 323 -13.64 25.22 -8.39
C ASP A 323 -14.72 24.68 -9.35
N PRO A 324 -16.02 24.96 -9.12
CA PRO A 324 -17.09 24.52 -10.01
C PRO A 324 -16.99 25.14 -11.41
N ARG A 325 -16.16 26.19 -11.58
CA ARG A 325 -15.95 26.91 -12.86
C ARG A 325 -14.86 26.26 -13.74
N GLY A 326 -14.14 25.26 -13.25
CA GLY A 326 -13.18 24.49 -14.04
C GLY A 326 -11.92 25.27 -14.45
N ALA A 327 -11.43 26.20 -13.62
CA ALA A 327 -10.23 26.99 -13.95
C ALA A 327 -8.92 26.17 -13.90
N GLY A 328 -8.94 24.92 -13.43
CA GLY A 328 -7.83 23.98 -13.56
C GLY A 328 -7.87 23.26 -14.91
N ASN A 329 -6.76 23.31 -15.63
CA ASN A 329 -6.54 22.79 -16.97
C ASN A 329 -7.07 21.34 -17.19
N GLY A 330 -8.34 21.20 -17.59
CA GLY A 330 -8.90 20.17 -18.47
C GLY A 330 -8.79 18.66 -18.15
N ASN A 331 -8.07 18.20 -17.14
CA ASN A 331 -7.72 16.77 -17.03
C ASN A 331 -7.86 16.15 -15.61
N CYS A 332 -8.76 16.67 -14.76
CA CYS A 332 -9.17 15.87 -13.61
C CYS A 332 -10.20 14.83 -14.09
N SER A 333 -9.82 13.56 -14.11
CA SER A 333 -10.66 12.41 -14.47
C SER A 333 -11.94 12.29 -13.62
N PHE A 334 -12.05 13.07 -12.54
CA PHE A 334 -13.11 13.03 -11.54
C PHE A 334 -14.23 14.08 -11.73
N GLY A 335 -14.21 14.82 -12.84
CA GLY A 335 -15.27 15.78 -13.18
C GLY A 335 -15.26 17.05 -12.34
N LYS A 336 -16.11 18.02 -12.71
CA LYS A 336 -16.14 19.41 -12.19
C LYS A 336 -16.43 19.59 -10.68
N TYR A 337 -16.61 18.51 -9.90
CA TYR A 337 -17.20 18.60 -8.55
C TYR A 337 -16.61 17.67 -7.47
N GLY A 338 -15.65 16.78 -7.76
CA GLY A 338 -15.25 15.74 -6.79
C GLY A 338 -14.03 16.10 -5.93
N ASN A 339 -14.17 16.31 -4.61
CA ASN A 339 -13.00 16.49 -3.72
C ASN A 339 -12.04 15.30 -3.86
N ASN A 340 -10.80 15.55 -4.27
CA ASN A 340 -9.75 14.54 -4.35
C ASN A 340 -8.50 14.92 -3.54
N GLY A 341 -8.50 16.07 -2.88
CA GLY A 341 -7.33 16.52 -2.13
C GLY A 341 -7.38 16.02 -0.70
N ALA A 342 -6.28 15.42 -0.23
CA ALA A 342 -6.11 15.07 1.17
C ALA A 342 -5.54 16.28 1.94
N PHE A 343 -6.24 16.68 3.01
CA PHE A 343 -5.71 17.65 3.96
C PHE A 343 -6.29 17.46 5.36
N ASP A 344 -5.43 17.02 6.27
CA ASP A 344 -5.79 16.75 7.66
C ASP A 344 -4.98 17.63 8.61
N ILE A 345 -5.59 18.01 9.73
CA ILE A 345 -5.03 18.95 10.70
C ILE A 345 -5.18 18.37 12.09
N ILE A 346 -4.09 18.34 12.87
CA ILE A 346 -4.14 18.02 14.30
C ILE A 346 -3.83 19.28 15.09
N LYS A 347 -4.81 19.76 15.85
CA LYS A 347 -4.63 20.82 16.83
C LYS A 347 -4.13 20.21 18.14
N LEU A 348 -2.94 20.64 18.56
CA LEU A 348 -2.28 20.23 19.80
C LEU A 348 -2.78 21.05 21.00
N ALA A 349 -2.53 20.54 22.21
CA ALA A 349 -2.96 21.17 23.46
C ALA A 349 -2.33 22.56 23.69
N ASP A 350 -1.14 22.81 23.14
CA ASP A 350 -0.46 24.12 23.15
C ASP A 350 -0.89 25.05 22.02
N ASN A 351 -2.00 24.70 21.34
CA ASN A 351 -2.61 25.47 20.27
C ASN A 351 -1.79 25.54 18.96
N LYS A 352 -0.70 24.76 18.85
CA LYS A 352 0.02 24.56 17.59
C LYS A 352 -0.67 23.52 16.72
N LEU A 353 -0.34 23.52 15.43
CA LEU A 353 -0.92 22.61 14.45
C LEU A 353 0.11 21.62 13.89
N ILE A 354 -0.26 20.36 13.77
CA ILE A 354 0.37 19.43 12.82
C ILE A 354 -0.49 19.43 11.57
N LEU A 355 0.12 19.73 10.42
CA LEU A 355 -0.52 19.64 9.12
C LEU A 355 -0.12 18.33 8.46
N ILE A 356 -1.05 17.62 7.83
CA ILE A 356 -0.79 16.41 7.06
C ILE A 356 -1.31 16.63 5.64
N ASP A 357 -0.40 16.50 4.67
CA ASP A 357 -0.66 16.80 3.26
C ASP A 357 -1.14 18.26 3.07
N GLY A 358 -2.10 18.52 2.18
CA GLY A 358 -2.28 19.90 1.74
C GLY A 358 -3.17 20.19 0.54
N GLY A 359 -3.84 19.20 -0.03
CA GLY A 359 -4.77 19.36 -1.16
C GLY A 359 -4.14 19.57 -2.53
N GLY A 360 -4.99 19.51 -3.56
CA GLY A 360 -4.66 19.57 -4.97
C GLY A 360 -4.84 20.93 -5.65
N GLU A 361 -4.09 21.17 -6.72
CA GLU A 361 -4.17 22.41 -7.52
C GLU A 361 -5.59 22.79 -7.96
N PRO A 362 -6.49 21.86 -8.36
CA PRO A 362 -7.85 22.24 -8.79
C PRO A 362 -8.73 22.83 -7.66
N GLN A 363 -8.28 22.73 -6.40
CA GLN A 363 -8.95 23.29 -5.22
C GLN A 363 -8.46 24.70 -4.89
N VAL A 364 -7.44 25.21 -5.60
CA VAL A 364 -6.84 26.52 -5.32
C VAL A 364 -7.70 27.63 -5.94
N THR A 365 -8.47 28.30 -5.10
CA THR A 365 -9.22 29.52 -5.44
C THR A 365 -8.95 30.58 -4.38
N PRO A 366 -9.12 31.88 -4.68
CA PRO A 366 -9.07 32.92 -3.66
C PRO A 366 -10.01 32.62 -2.48
N GLU A 367 -11.22 32.13 -2.77
CA GLU A 367 -12.24 31.82 -1.77
C GLU A 367 -11.85 30.63 -0.88
N SER A 368 -11.43 29.51 -1.48
CA SER A 368 -10.97 28.33 -0.72
C SER A 368 -9.70 28.61 0.08
N THR A 369 -8.80 29.43 -0.46
CA THR A 369 -7.58 29.86 0.25
C THR A 369 -7.94 30.70 1.46
N ALA A 370 -8.81 31.71 1.30
CA ALA A 370 -9.27 32.54 2.41
C ALA A 370 -10.01 31.71 3.47
N ALA A 371 -10.94 30.84 3.04
CA ALA A 371 -11.69 29.97 3.94
C ALA A 371 -10.79 29.05 4.77
N LEU A 372 -9.73 28.49 4.15
CA LEU A 372 -8.76 27.71 4.90
C LEU A 372 -8.02 28.57 5.93
N ILE A 373 -7.51 29.73 5.54
CA ILE A 373 -6.81 30.63 6.47
C ILE A 373 -7.72 31.01 7.63
N ASP A 374 -8.95 31.43 7.35
CA ASP A 374 -9.92 31.85 8.37
C ASP A 374 -10.27 30.68 9.29
N PHE A 375 -10.44 29.47 8.77
CA PHE A 375 -10.62 28.26 9.57
C PHE A 375 -9.43 27.99 10.51
N LEU A 376 -8.20 28.11 10.03
CA LEU A 376 -7.00 27.92 10.85
C LEU A 376 -6.91 28.97 11.98
N TYR A 377 -7.26 30.22 11.71
CA TYR A 377 -7.36 31.27 12.75
C TYR A 377 -8.52 31.00 13.72
N GLU A 378 -9.66 30.52 13.24
CA GLU A 378 -10.81 30.16 14.08
C GLU A 378 -10.45 29.05 15.07
N ILE A 379 -9.90 27.93 14.58
CA ILE A 379 -9.61 26.78 15.45
C ILE A 379 -8.47 27.08 16.42
N THR A 380 -7.59 28.03 16.10
CA THR A 380 -6.51 28.47 17.00
C THR A 380 -6.91 29.65 17.89
N GLY A 381 -8.01 30.34 17.59
CA GLY A 381 -8.43 31.54 18.31
C GLY A 381 -7.44 32.70 18.22
N LEU A 382 -6.58 32.72 17.20
CA LEU A 382 -5.58 33.76 16.98
C LEU A 382 -6.22 35.01 16.36
N ASP A 383 -5.64 36.18 16.63
CA ASP A 383 -6.04 37.47 16.06
C ASP A 383 -5.13 37.84 14.87
N ARG A 384 -5.65 37.61 13.66
CA ARG A 384 -5.00 37.96 12.40
C ARG A 384 -4.72 39.46 12.26
N GLU A 385 -5.62 40.31 12.75
CA GLU A 385 -5.48 41.78 12.65
C GLU A 385 -4.43 42.31 13.64
N ALA A 386 -4.23 41.61 14.77
CA ALA A 386 -3.12 41.86 15.69
C ALA A 386 -1.76 41.36 15.15
N GLY A 387 -1.73 40.70 13.99
CA GLY A 387 -0.52 40.16 13.37
C GLY A 387 -0.04 38.84 13.98
N GLU A 388 -0.91 38.12 14.71
CA GLU A 388 -0.59 36.80 15.23
C GLU A 388 -0.43 35.78 14.10
N LYS A 389 0.50 34.85 14.27
CA LYS A 389 0.87 33.86 13.26
C LYS A 389 0.44 32.47 13.67
N ILE A 390 -0.05 31.70 12.70
CA ILE A 390 -0.31 30.27 12.86
C ILE A 390 1.03 29.55 13.02
N THR A 391 1.20 28.85 14.14
CA THR A 391 2.41 28.04 14.38
C THR A 391 2.15 26.59 14.00
N VAL A 392 2.89 26.12 13.00
CA VAL A 392 2.88 24.73 12.54
C VAL A 392 4.02 23.98 13.24
N ALA A 393 3.65 23.15 14.21
CA ALA A 393 4.57 22.32 14.98
C ALA A 393 5.34 21.35 14.09
N ALA A 394 4.64 20.74 13.13
CA ALA A 394 5.20 19.97 12.04
C ALA A 394 4.26 19.93 10.84
N TRP A 395 4.83 19.86 9.63
CA TRP A 395 4.10 19.52 8.43
C TRP A 395 4.57 18.17 7.90
N TYR A 396 3.67 17.21 7.84
CA TYR A 396 3.90 15.87 7.32
C TYR A 396 3.44 15.75 5.87
N PHE A 397 4.34 15.31 4.99
CA PHE A 397 4.04 14.97 3.60
C PHE A 397 4.04 13.46 3.43
N THR A 398 2.91 12.90 2.99
CA THR A 398 2.79 11.46 2.75
C THR A 398 3.58 11.05 1.51
N HIS A 399 3.37 11.73 0.37
CA HIS A 399 4.03 11.45 -0.90
C HIS A 399 3.89 12.58 -1.92
N ALA A 400 4.41 12.36 -3.13
CA ALA A 400 4.63 13.38 -4.16
C ALA A 400 3.52 13.47 -5.23
N HIS A 401 2.26 13.20 -4.89
CA HIS A 401 1.13 13.45 -5.80
C HIS A 401 0.48 14.81 -5.58
N GLY A 402 -0.02 15.38 -6.68
CA GLY A 402 -0.45 16.77 -6.73
C GLY A 402 -1.56 17.10 -5.73
N ASP A 403 -2.49 16.17 -5.56
CA ASP A 403 -3.62 16.21 -4.64
C ASP A 403 -3.25 16.18 -3.14
N HIS A 404 -1.97 15.97 -2.81
CA HIS A 404 -1.47 15.94 -1.43
C HIS A 404 -0.67 17.18 -1.04
N TYR A 405 -0.25 18.03 -1.97
CA TYR A 405 0.61 19.18 -1.60
C TYR A 405 0.43 20.44 -2.44
N GLN A 406 -0.23 20.39 -3.60
CA GLN A 406 -0.23 21.53 -4.53
C GLN A 406 -1.03 22.73 -4.04
N PHE A 407 -2.09 22.55 -3.24
CA PHE A 407 -2.87 23.68 -2.74
C PHE A 407 -2.06 24.46 -1.70
N ILE A 408 -1.59 23.81 -0.65
CA ILE A 408 -0.71 24.45 0.33
C ILE A 408 0.62 24.96 -0.29
N ARG A 409 1.15 24.33 -1.34
CA ARG A 409 2.27 24.90 -2.13
C ARG A 409 1.89 26.27 -2.71
N SER A 410 0.67 26.43 -3.20
CA SER A 410 0.18 27.70 -3.75
C SER A 410 0.09 28.78 -2.68
N ILE A 411 -0.29 28.41 -1.45
CA ILE A 411 -0.22 29.29 -0.27
C ILE A 411 1.23 29.71 0.01
N MET A 412 2.17 28.77 0.02
CA MET A 412 3.60 29.06 0.27
C MET A 412 4.27 29.88 -0.84
N ASN A 413 3.75 29.83 -2.06
CA ASN A 413 4.23 30.64 -3.18
C ASN A 413 3.67 32.08 -3.17
N ASN A 414 2.66 32.36 -2.36
CA ASN A 414 2.14 33.71 -2.15
C ASN A 414 2.76 34.32 -0.87
N ALA A 415 3.53 35.40 -1.04
CA ALA A 415 4.22 36.06 0.08
C ALA A 415 3.27 36.58 1.17
N GLU A 416 2.05 37.01 0.80
CA GLU A 416 1.06 37.53 1.75
C GLU A 416 0.51 36.44 2.67
N TYR A 417 0.36 35.21 2.15
CA TYR A 417 -0.10 34.08 2.94
C TYR A 417 1.05 33.35 3.64
N ALA A 418 2.19 33.17 2.97
CA ALA A 418 3.35 32.48 3.54
C ALA A 418 3.84 33.14 4.85
N GLN A 419 3.73 34.47 4.97
CA GLN A 419 4.13 35.19 6.18
C GLN A 419 3.17 35.01 7.38
N LEU A 420 1.97 34.47 7.17
CA LEU A 420 0.99 34.16 8.23
C LEU A 420 1.39 32.93 9.05
N PHE A 421 2.33 32.13 8.53
CA PHE A 421 2.75 30.88 9.15
C PHE A 421 4.15 31.00 9.76
N THR A 422 4.37 30.23 10.83
CA THR A 422 5.69 29.86 11.34
C THR A 422 5.78 28.34 11.32
N PHE A 423 6.69 27.79 10.50
CA PHE A 423 6.93 26.35 10.42
C PHE A 423 8.15 25.98 11.27
N GLU A 424 7.93 25.17 12.31
CA GLU A 424 9.03 24.69 13.15
C GLU A 424 9.68 23.44 12.55
N ARG A 425 8.90 22.57 11.89
CA ARG A 425 9.35 21.25 11.45
C ARG A 425 8.65 20.74 10.19
N VAL A 426 9.30 19.81 9.52
CA VAL A 426 8.79 19.08 8.35
C VAL A 426 9.17 17.61 8.43
N MET A 427 8.19 16.73 8.21
CA MET A 427 8.33 15.28 8.18
C MET A 427 7.99 14.74 6.79
N HIS A 428 8.77 13.80 6.27
CA HIS A 428 8.50 13.19 4.97
C HIS A 428 9.19 11.83 4.83
N ASN A 429 8.79 10.99 3.88
CA ASN A 429 9.65 9.91 3.37
C ASN A 429 9.61 9.86 1.85
N ILE A 430 10.21 10.87 1.22
CA ILE A 430 10.30 10.95 -0.23
C ILE A 430 11.47 10.07 -0.71
N ALA A 431 11.17 9.13 -1.60
CA ALA A 431 12.16 8.26 -2.22
C ALA A 431 13.12 9.04 -3.15
N HIS A 432 14.29 8.48 -3.44
CA HIS A 432 15.18 9.06 -4.43
C HIS A 432 14.53 9.03 -5.81
N SER A 433 14.76 10.05 -6.65
CA SER A 433 14.17 10.18 -8.00
C SER A 433 14.51 9.02 -8.96
N SER A 434 15.58 8.28 -8.68
CA SER A 434 15.94 7.05 -9.41
C SER A 434 15.12 5.82 -9.01
N VAL A 435 14.42 5.90 -7.88
CA VAL A 435 13.49 4.86 -7.42
C VAL A 435 12.10 5.22 -7.92
N MET A 436 11.61 6.40 -7.53
CA MET A 436 10.33 6.93 -7.96
C MET A 436 10.51 8.38 -8.41
N PRO A 437 10.09 8.76 -9.63
CA PRO A 437 10.18 10.14 -10.09
C PRO A 437 9.45 11.08 -9.13
N THR A 438 10.16 12.09 -8.65
CA THR A 438 9.59 13.17 -7.84
C THR A 438 9.40 14.41 -8.69
N GLY A 439 8.29 15.12 -8.50
CA GLY A 439 8.03 16.37 -9.22
C GLY A 439 8.97 17.50 -8.78
N SER A 440 9.41 18.33 -9.72
CA SER A 440 10.26 19.51 -9.46
C SER A 440 9.63 20.52 -8.48
N ASP A 441 8.31 20.46 -8.31
CA ASP A 441 7.55 21.36 -7.45
C ASP A 441 7.85 21.17 -5.95
N LEU A 442 8.23 19.96 -5.52
CA LEU A 442 8.56 19.70 -4.11
C LEU A 442 9.83 20.43 -3.68
N VAL A 443 10.84 20.49 -4.55
CA VAL A 443 12.10 21.20 -4.30
C VAL A 443 11.85 22.70 -4.18
N SER A 444 11.00 23.24 -5.05
CA SER A 444 10.59 24.66 -5.02
C SER A 444 9.87 24.99 -3.70
N MET A 445 8.95 24.13 -3.27
CA MET A 445 8.22 24.29 -2.02
C MET A 445 9.15 24.26 -0.80
N ALA A 446 10.06 23.29 -0.71
CA ALA A 446 11.02 23.21 0.40
C ALA A 446 11.96 24.41 0.45
N SER A 447 12.37 24.95 -0.71
CA SER A 447 13.12 26.20 -0.80
C SER A 447 12.32 27.37 -0.20
N LYS A 448 11.01 27.46 -0.48
CA LYS A 448 10.13 28.50 0.06
C LYS A 448 9.92 28.36 1.56
N ILE A 449 9.68 27.15 2.07
CA ILE A 449 9.57 26.90 3.51
C ILE A 449 10.85 27.39 4.20
N SER A 450 12.03 27.03 3.67
CA SER A 450 13.33 27.44 4.23
C SER A 450 13.58 28.95 4.11
N GLN A 451 13.09 29.59 3.03
CA GLN A 451 13.18 31.04 2.83
C GLN A 451 12.42 31.81 3.92
N TYR A 452 11.20 31.38 4.25
CA TYR A 452 10.36 32.04 5.25
C TYR A 452 10.62 31.55 6.68
N ASN A 453 11.22 30.37 6.84
CA ASN A 453 11.45 29.70 8.11
C ASN A 453 12.89 29.13 8.16
N PRO A 454 13.92 29.97 8.30
CA PRO A 454 15.32 29.55 8.17
C PRO A 454 15.78 28.53 9.23
N ASN A 455 15.03 28.38 10.32
CA ASN A 455 15.32 27.44 11.41
C ASN A 455 14.47 26.17 11.36
N VAL A 456 13.68 25.96 10.31
CA VAL A 456 12.83 24.78 10.17
C VAL A 456 13.68 23.50 10.23
N LYS A 457 13.22 22.51 10.97
CA LYS A 457 13.88 21.20 11.09
C LYS A 457 13.24 20.21 10.12
N TYR A 458 14.05 19.35 9.51
CA TYR A 458 13.58 18.28 8.64
C TYR A 458 13.91 16.92 9.25
N ILE A 459 13.01 15.96 9.11
CA ILE A 459 13.25 14.55 9.39
C ILE A 459 12.69 13.70 8.25
N LYS A 460 13.50 12.75 7.77
CA LYS A 460 13.05 11.65 6.93
C LYS A 460 12.57 10.55 7.85
N LEU A 461 11.31 10.17 7.70
CA LEU A 461 10.68 9.15 8.53
C LEU A 461 11.26 7.78 8.18
N HIS A 462 11.67 6.99 9.16
CA HIS A 462 12.14 5.62 8.99
C HIS A 462 11.27 4.67 9.81
N THR A 463 11.10 3.44 9.33
CA THR A 463 10.32 2.41 10.01
C THR A 463 10.85 2.17 11.43
N GLY A 464 9.95 2.20 12.41
CA GLY A 464 10.23 2.04 13.84
C GLY A 464 10.58 3.31 14.61
N GLN A 465 10.60 4.48 13.96
CA GLN A 465 10.70 5.77 14.66
C GLN A 465 9.44 6.04 15.49
N ASN A 466 9.64 6.68 16.65
CA ASN A 466 8.58 7.20 17.49
C ASN A 466 8.89 8.68 17.75
N ILE A 467 8.08 9.59 17.21
CA ILE A 467 8.31 11.04 17.27
C ILE A 467 7.23 11.69 18.12
N THR A 468 7.64 12.41 19.16
CA THR A 468 6.72 13.14 20.06
C THR A 468 6.68 14.65 19.77
N LEU A 469 5.48 15.16 19.50
CA LEU A 469 5.18 16.58 19.26
C LEU A 469 3.98 17.02 20.12
N GLY A 470 4.22 17.83 21.15
CA GLY A 470 3.14 18.35 22.00
C GLY A 470 2.31 17.25 22.66
N ASN A 471 2.98 16.21 23.19
CA ASN A 471 2.39 15.00 23.78
C ASN A 471 1.59 14.10 22.81
N VAL A 472 1.57 14.41 21.51
CA VAL A 472 1.13 13.49 20.46
C VAL A 472 2.34 12.71 19.98
N SER A 473 2.25 11.38 19.98
CA SER A 473 3.32 10.48 19.56
C SER A 473 3.00 9.85 18.21
N ILE A 474 3.96 9.81 17.29
CA ILE A 474 3.80 9.29 15.94
C ILE A 474 4.72 8.08 15.77
N ASP A 475 4.13 6.89 15.69
CA ASP A 475 4.81 5.64 15.34
C ASP A 475 4.89 5.50 13.82
N VAL A 476 6.10 5.35 13.28
CA VAL A 476 6.29 5.05 11.85
C VAL A 476 6.31 3.53 11.67
N LEU A 477 5.23 2.97 11.13
CA LEU A 477 5.03 1.53 11.08
C LEU A 477 5.66 0.86 9.86
N MET A 478 5.66 1.55 8.72
CA MET A 478 6.30 1.04 7.52
C MET A 478 6.63 2.19 6.58
N THR A 479 7.69 2.03 5.79
CA THR A 479 8.08 2.99 4.77
C THR A 479 8.44 2.27 3.47
N HIS A 480 8.70 3.03 2.41
CA HIS A 480 9.17 2.48 1.14
C HIS A 480 10.50 1.70 1.26
N GLU A 481 11.23 1.87 2.35
CA GLU A 481 12.51 1.19 2.62
C GLU A 481 12.32 -0.28 2.98
N ASP A 482 11.10 -0.67 3.38
CA ASP A 482 10.69 -2.06 3.58
C ASP A 482 10.27 -2.75 2.28
N ALA A 483 9.90 -1.98 1.26
CA ALA A 483 9.50 -2.44 -0.07
C ALA A 483 10.72 -2.62 -1.01
N VAL A 484 11.81 -3.17 -0.47
CA VAL A 484 13.04 -3.43 -1.21
C VAL A 484 13.38 -4.91 -1.15
N ASP A 485 13.68 -5.50 -2.30
CA ASP A 485 14.11 -6.89 -2.40
C ASP A 485 15.45 -7.07 -1.66
N PRO A 486 15.50 -7.94 -0.62
CA PRO A 486 16.66 -8.11 0.23
C PRO A 486 17.84 -8.80 -0.47
N ILE A 487 17.62 -9.44 -1.62
CA ILE A 487 18.67 -10.09 -2.42
C ILE A 487 19.24 -9.09 -3.43
N THR A 488 18.39 -8.36 -4.12
CA THR A 488 18.83 -7.49 -5.22
C THR A 488 19.11 -6.05 -4.80
N GLY A 489 18.54 -5.58 -3.68
CA GLY A 489 18.62 -4.19 -3.24
C GLY A 489 17.82 -3.22 -4.11
N LYS A 490 16.88 -3.74 -4.92
CA LYS A 490 16.02 -2.95 -5.80
C LYS A 490 14.65 -2.78 -5.17
N SER A 491 14.09 -1.58 -5.34
CA SER A 491 12.69 -1.33 -5.00
C SER A 491 11.78 -2.26 -5.78
N ILE A 492 10.74 -2.75 -5.13
CA ILE A 492 9.61 -3.40 -5.82
C ILE A 492 8.52 -2.38 -6.18
N ILE A 493 8.62 -1.16 -5.66
CA ILE A 493 7.61 -0.11 -5.86
C ILE A 493 7.58 0.29 -7.33
N VAL A 494 6.39 0.26 -7.92
CA VAL A 494 6.12 0.76 -9.27
C VAL A 494 5.02 1.83 -9.27
N ASP A 495 4.38 2.10 -8.12
CA ASP A 495 3.35 3.14 -7.95
C ASP A 495 3.75 4.14 -6.86
N ASN A 496 3.65 5.44 -7.15
CA ASN A 496 4.11 6.49 -6.24
C ASN A 496 3.21 6.63 -5.00
N ASN A 497 1.99 6.12 -5.06
CA ASN A 497 1.09 5.98 -3.91
C ASN A 497 1.71 5.11 -2.80
N ASN A 498 2.53 4.13 -3.18
CA ASN A 498 3.10 3.16 -2.25
C ASN A 498 4.41 3.61 -1.61
N VAL A 499 4.89 4.83 -1.89
CA VAL A 499 5.98 5.41 -1.10
C VAL A 499 5.50 6.00 0.23
N CYS A 500 4.17 6.15 0.42
CA CYS A 500 3.58 6.67 1.63
C CYS A 500 4.03 5.87 2.88
N PRO A 501 4.57 6.53 3.91
CA PRO A 501 4.70 5.92 5.21
C PRO A 501 3.33 5.54 5.77
N VAL A 502 3.25 4.36 6.38
CA VAL A 502 2.13 4.01 7.25
C VAL A 502 2.49 4.49 8.65
N ILE A 503 1.69 5.38 9.22
CA ILE A 503 1.93 5.93 10.56
C ILE A 503 0.74 5.70 11.48
N LYS A 504 1.03 5.58 12.77
CA LYS A 504 0.03 5.58 13.83
C LYS A 504 0.27 6.76 14.76
N ILE A 505 -0.75 7.58 14.92
CA ILE A 505 -0.72 8.80 15.72
C ILE A 505 -1.44 8.51 17.03
N ASN A 506 -0.78 8.70 18.16
CA ASN A 506 -1.28 8.43 19.50
C ASN A 506 -1.47 9.75 20.26
N ALA A 507 -2.67 9.96 20.81
CA ALA A 507 -3.02 11.13 21.60
C ALA A 507 -3.97 10.72 22.73
N ASN A 508 -3.66 11.12 23.98
CA ASN A 508 -4.51 10.89 25.16
C ASN A 508 -5.07 9.46 25.28
N GLY A 509 -4.25 8.44 25.02
CA GLY A 509 -4.66 7.03 25.12
C GLY A 509 -5.58 6.52 24.00
N LYS A 510 -5.72 7.28 22.91
CA LYS A 510 -6.37 6.89 21.66
C LYS A 510 -5.41 7.00 20.49
N SER A 511 -5.77 6.38 19.37
CA SER A 511 -4.90 6.28 18.21
C SER A 511 -5.61 6.40 16.86
N ILE A 512 -4.91 6.99 15.90
CA ILE A 512 -5.33 7.21 14.52
C ILE A 512 -4.32 6.50 13.61
N MET A 513 -4.80 5.55 12.80
CA MET A 513 -4.01 4.95 11.72
C MET A 513 -4.13 5.79 10.45
N TYR A 514 -2.99 6.16 9.85
CA TYR A 514 -2.94 7.05 8.69
C TYR A 514 -2.06 6.45 7.58
N PHE A 515 -2.60 6.45 6.36
CA PHE A 515 -2.04 5.76 5.20
C PHE A 515 -1.65 6.70 4.05
N GLY A 516 -2.22 7.91 3.97
CA GLY A 516 -2.20 8.68 2.72
C GLY A 516 -2.80 7.83 1.60
N ASP A 517 -2.00 7.57 0.57
CA ASP A 517 -2.39 6.76 -0.59
C ASP A 517 -1.81 5.34 -0.59
N TRP A 518 -1.24 4.90 0.53
CA TRP A 518 -0.62 3.59 0.64
C TRP A 518 -1.55 2.46 0.15
N GLY A 519 -0.99 1.54 -0.61
CA GLY A 519 -1.65 0.36 -1.11
C GLY A 519 -2.17 0.48 -2.54
N GLY A 520 -2.32 1.68 -3.14
CA GLY A 520 -2.61 1.91 -4.58
C GLY A 520 -3.90 1.24 -5.15
N ASN A 521 -4.59 1.88 -6.11
CA ASN A 521 -5.84 1.32 -6.69
C ASN A 521 -5.61 0.65 -8.06
N ASP A 522 -4.65 1.11 -8.84
CA ASP A 522 -4.50 0.61 -10.21
C ASP A 522 -3.83 -0.76 -10.21
N GLN A 523 -4.61 -1.83 -10.32
CA GLN A 523 -4.09 -3.18 -10.44
C GLN A 523 -4.13 -3.70 -11.86
N SER A 524 -4.09 -2.80 -12.85
CA SER A 524 -4.12 -3.17 -14.26
C SER A 524 -2.91 -4.02 -14.68
N THR A 525 -1.87 -4.10 -13.85
CA THR A 525 -0.67 -4.90 -14.09
C THR A 525 -0.32 -5.82 -12.93
N LYS A 526 0.26 -6.98 -13.28
CA LYS A 526 0.82 -7.96 -12.33
C LYS A 526 1.85 -7.35 -11.38
N ALA A 527 2.69 -6.43 -11.87
CA ALA A 527 3.70 -5.76 -11.06
C ALA A 527 3.10 -4.98 -9.88
N LYS A 528 1.99 -4.26 -10.12
CA LYS A 528 1.28 -3.51 -9.07
C LYS A 528 0.58 -4.42 -8.06
N GLN A 529 0.06 -5.56 -8.51
CA GLN A 529 -0.50 -6.58 -7.62
C GLN A 529 0.58 -7.21 -6.71
N ASP A 530 1.73 -7.59 -7.30
CA ASP A 530 2.85 -8.18 -6.55
C ASP A 530 3.43 -7.19 -5.52
N GLU A 531 3.51 -5.91 -5.89
CA GLU A 531 3.90 -4.84 -4.98
C GLU A 531 2.97 -4.77 -3.77
N TYR A 532 1.64 -4.72 -3.98
CA TYR A 532 0.67 -4.68 -2.90
C TYR A 532 0.80 -5.89 -1.97
N VAL A 533 0.78 -7.10 -2.53
CA VAL A 533 0.85 -8.34 -1.75
C VAL A 533 2.13 -8.40 -0.93
N PHE A 534 3.25 -7.97 -1.50
CA PHE A 534 4.52 -7.90 -0.78
C PHE A 534 4.45 -6.91 0.37
N MET A 535 3.97 -5.69 0.13
CA MET A 535 3.92 -4.63 1.14
C MET A 535 2.93 -4.95 2.26
N GLU A 536 1.76 -5.49 1.94
CA GLU A 536 0.81 -6.01 2.92
C GLU A 536 1.45 -7.12 3.76
N SER A 537 2.09 -8.11 3.12
CA SER A 537 2.75 -9.21 3.81
C SER A 537 3.90 -8.72 4.72
N ARG A 538 4.62 -7.67 4.31
CA ARG A 538 5.64 -7.01 5.12
C ARG A 538 5.02 -6.37 6.35
N LEU A 539 4.06 -5.45 6.19
CA LEU A 539 3.41 -4.76 7.31
C LEU A 539 2.82 -5.76 8.31
N MET A 540 2.07 -6.73 7.81
CA MET A 540 1.44 -7.77 8.64
C MET A 540 2.50 -8.64 9.31
N GLY A 541 3.57 -9.02 8.61
CA GLY A 541 4.66 -9.83 9.17
C GLY A 541 5.45 -9.13 10.27
N ILE A 542 5.82 -7.85 10.08
CA ILE A 542 6.55 -7.04 11.08
C ILE A 542 5.78 -7.04 12.42
N TYR A 543 4.46 -6.93 12.36
CA TYR A 543 3.60 -6.73 13.53
C TYR A 543 2.77 -7.96 13.94
N ASN A 544 3.04 -9.13 13.36
CA ASN A 544 2.36 -10.37 13.73
C ASN A 544 2.86 -10.88 15.08
N VAL A 545 1.93 -11.14 15.99
CA VAL A 545 2.15 -11.83 17.26
C VAL A 545 1.34 -13.11 17.24
N VAL A 546 2.02 -14.25 17.30
CA VAL A 546 1.37 -15.56 17.41
C VAL A 546 1.09 -15.87 18.88
N ILE A 547 -0.18 -15.99 19.24
CA ILE A 547 -0.61 -16.46 20.56
C ILE A 547 -1.03 -17.93 20.49
N ASP A 548 -0.72 -18.70 21.52
CA ASP A 548 -1.23 -20.06 21.70
C ASP A 548 -2.47 -20.00 22.59
N ASP A 549 -3.63 -20.30 22.01
CA ASP A 549 -4.90 -20.41 22.72
C ASP A 549 -5.33 -21.88 22.74
N ASN A 550 -5.03 -22.56 23.86
CA ASN A 550 -5.39 -23.96 24.09
C ASN A 550 -4.92 -24.93 22.99
N GLY A 551 -3.72 -24.72 22.44
CA GLY A 551 -3.14 -25.53 21.37
C GLY A 551 -3.45 -25.01 19.95
N THR A 552 -4.25 -23.94 19.82
CA THR A 552 -4.51 -23.28 18.54
C THR A 552 -3.65 -22.02 18.43
N LYS A 553 -2.72 -22.00 17.47
CA LYS A 553 -1.93 -20.80 17.17
C LYS A 553 -2.79 -19.78 16.42
N LYS A 554 -2.90 -18.57 16.95
CA LYS A 554 -3.66 -17.47 16.34
C LYS A 554 -2.75 -16.26 16.09
N ASN A 555 -2.79 -15.75 14.86
CA ASN A 555 -2.15 -14.48 14.53
C ASN A 555 -2.93 -13.31 15.13
N THR A 556 -2.22 -12.38 15.74
CA THR A 556 -2.76 -11.14 16.29
C THR A 556 -1.86 -9.97 15.90
N TYR A 557 -2.42 -8.77 15.85
CA TYR A 557 -1.70 -7.58 15.40
C TYR A 557 -1.89 -6.40 16.38
N PRO A 558 -1.39 -6.51 17.63
CA PRO A 558 -1.66 -5.50 18.66
C PRO A 558 -1.19 -4.09 18.26
N MET A 559 -0.04 -3.99 17.59
CA MET A 559 0.51 -2.71 17.12
C MET A 559 -0.36 -2.03 16.05
N LEU A 560 -1.07 -2.83 15.24
CA LEU A 560 -1.94 -2.31 14.17
C LEU A 560 -3.31 -1.86 14.68
N LYS A 561 -3.71 -2.23 15.91
CA LYS A 561 -4.99 -1.76 16.48
C LYS A 561 -5.01 -0.24 16.59
N ALA A 562 -6.09 0.37 16.13
CA ALA A 562 -6.33 1.81 16.27
C ALA A 562 -7.81 2.12 16.46
N ASP A 563 -8.11 3.26 17.09
CA ASP A 563 -9.48 3.70 17.34
C ASP A 563 -10.09 4.37 16.09
N VAL A 564 -9.25 5.02 15.30
CA VAL A 564 -9.61 5.80 14.11
C VAL A 564 -8.73 5.35 12.94
N VAL A 565 -9.29 5.34 11.73
CA VAL A 565 -8.52 5.12 10.50
C VAL A 565 -8.81 6.20 9.46
N GLN A 566 -7.77 6.71 8.79
CA GLN A 566 -7.92 7.38 7.50
C GLN A 566 -7.91 6.31 6.40
N THR A 567 -8.93 6.26 5.55
CA THR A 567 -8.99 5.25 4.48
C THR A 567 -7.96 5.55 3.41
N ALA A 568 -7.18 4.54 3.04
CA ALA A 568 -6.06 4.71 2.15
C ALA A 568 -6.52 5.03 0.72
N HIS A 569 -5.76 5.88 0.05
CA HIS A 569 -5.95 6.24 -1.36
C HIS A 569 -7.41 6.60 -1.62
N HIS A 570 -7.96 7.54 -0.85
CA HIS A 570 -9.34 8.01 -1.03
C HIS A 570 -10.40 6.89 -1.06
N ALA A 571 -10.16 5.78 -0.34
CA ALA A 571 -11.00 4.59 -0.33
C ALA A 571 -11.25 3.95 -1.71
N ILE A 572 -10.36 4.18 -2.68
CA ILE A 572 -10.40 3.49 -3.97
C ILE A 572 -9.61 2.18 -3.98
N ASN A 573 -8.98 1.76 -2.88
CA ASN A 573 -8.24 0.49 -2.79
C ASN A 573 -9.00 -0.63 -2.04
N SER A 574 -9.60 -1.58 -2.78
CA SER A 574 -10.35 -2.71 -2.18
C SER A 574 -9.49 -3.77 -1.50
N TRP A 575 -8.16 -3.71 -1.61
CA TRP A 575 -7.29 -4.81 -1.18
C TRP A 575 -6.87 -4.68 0.28
N MET A 576 -7.08 -3.51 0.87
CA MET A 576 -6.80 -3.17 2.27
C MET A 576 -7.58 -4.00 3.32
N VAL A 577 -8.41 -4.96 2.92
CA VAL A 577 -9.32 -5.72 3.79
C VAL A 577 -8.57 -6.40 4.95
N ASN A 578 -7.43 -7.04 4.69
CA ASN A 578 -6.66 -7.70 5.75
C ASN A 578 -6.09 -6.68 6.75
N VAL A 579 -5.62 -5.54 6.23
CA VAL A 579 -5.06 -4.45 7.03
C VAL A 579 -6.16 -3.80 7.88
N TYR A 580 -7.33 -3.49 7.32
CA TYR A 580 -8.47 -2.96 8.07
C TYR A 580 -9.02 -3.95 9.10
N THR A 581 -9.00 -5.25 8.80
CA THR A 581 -9.33 -6.31 9.76
C THR A 581 -8.34 -6.35 10.93
N ALA A 582 -7.04 -6.19 10.63
CA ALA A 582 -6.00 -6.11 11.65
C ALA A 582 -6.19 -4.88 12.54
N ILE A 583 -6.56 -3.74 11.98
CA ILE A 583 -6.81 -2.48 12.71
C ILE A 583 -8.07 -2.56 13.55
N ALA A 584 -9.19 -3.00 12.97
CA ALA A 584 -10.54 -3.01 13.56
C ALA A 584 -10.91 -1.66 14.23
N PRO A 585 -11.03 -0.57 13.45
CA PRO A 585 -11.26 0.77 13.99
C PRO A 585 -12.71 1.00 14.41
N GLN A 586 -12.94 1.96 15.30
CA GLN A 586 -14.28 2.42 15.71
C GLN A 586 -14.79 3.60 14.87
N HIS A 587 -13.88 4.34 14.25
CA HIS A 587 -14.15 5.50 13.40
C HIS A 587 -13.33 5.42 12.11
N ALA A 588 -13.91 5.85 10.99
CA ALA A 588 -13.23 5.88 9.69
C ALA A 588 -13.42 7.22 8.98
N PHE A 589 -12.35 7.78 8.45
CA PHE A 589 -12.32 9.05 7.72
C PHE A 589 -11.95 8.79 6.26
N PHE A 590 -12.85 9.16 5.36
CA PHE A 590 -12.72 9.02 3.93
C PHE A 590 -12.31 10.38 3.35
N THR A 591 -11.09 10.49 2.81
CA THR A 591 -10.49 11.76 2.35
C THR A 591 -11.14 12.35 1.10
N GLN A 592 -12.13 11.66 0.53
CA GLN A 592 -12.90 12.08 -0.64
C GLN A 592 -14.38 12.34 -0.28
N ALA A 593 -14.96 13.31 -0.99
CA ALA A 593 -16.30 13.84 -0.79
C ALA A 593 -17.28 13.58 -1.92
N ASP A 594 -18.58 13.60 -1.56
CA ASP A 594 -19.75 13.84 -2.42
C ASP A 594 -19.51 13.46 -3.88
N VAL A 595 -19.44 12.15 -4.01
CA VAL A 595 -18.98 11.35 -5.10
C VAL A 595 -19.48 11.83 -6.49
N PRO A 596 -18.60 12.01 -7.50
CA PRO A 596 -19.02 11.88 -8.88
C PRO A 596 -19.60 10.49 -9.07
N TYR A 597 -20.78 10.38 -9.67
CA TYR A 597 -21.56 9.15 -9.86
C TYR A 597 -20.72 7.90 -10.24
N SER A 598 -19.57 8.06 -10.91
CA SER A 598 -18.63 6.99 -11.25
C SER A 598 -17.92 6.30 -10.08
N LEU A 599 -17.80 6.91 -8.89
CA LEU A 599 -17.02 6.35 -7.76
C LEU A 599 -17.87 5.64 -6.69
N LEU A 600 -19.16 5.96 -6.54
CA LEU A 600 -20.09 5.24 -5.64
C LEU A 600 -20.36 3.82 -6.14
N PHE A 601 -20.25 3.63 -7.46
CA PHE A 601 -20.28 2.32 -8.11
C PHE A 601 -18.87 1.78 -8.37
N HIS A 602 -17.81 2.45 -7.90
CA HIS A 602 -16.49 1.82 -7.90
C HIS A 602 -16.54 0.67 -6.89
N PRO A 603 -16.32 -0.58 -7.32
CA PRO A 603 -16.50 -1.76 -6.46
C PRO A 603 -15.71 -1.68 -5.14
N CYS A 604 -14.62 -0.90 -5.13
CA CYS A 604 -13.77 -0.70 -3.97
C CYS A 604 -14.44 0.00 -2.79
N TYR A 605 -15.24 1.05 -3.02
CA TYR A 605 -15.86 1.81 -1.92
C TYR A 605 -16.79 0.94 -1.08
N LYS A 606 -17.67 0.20 -1.77
CA LYS A 606 -18.56 -0.76 -1.11
C LYS A 606 -17.76 -1.81 -0.34
N THR A 607 -16.70 -2.35 -0.95
CA THR A 607 -15.84 -3.37 -0.31
C THR A 607 -15.20 -2.84 0.98
N ILE A 608 -14.68 -1.61 0.97
CA ILE A 608 -14.05 -1.01 2.16
C ILE A 608 -15.09 -0.69 3.23
N ILE A 609 -16.22 -0.10 2.86
CA ILE A 609 -17.32 0.20 3.79
C ILE A 609 -17.82 -1.09 4.45
N ASP A 610 -18.08 -2.14 3.66
CA ASP A 610 -18.53 -3.43 4.17
C ASP A 610 -17.48 -4.08 5.05
N CYS A 611 -16.20 -4.01 4.68
CA CYS A 611 -15.09 -4.49 5.50
C CYS A 611 -15.05 -3.78 6.85
N LEU A 612 -15.04 -2.45 6.87
CA LEU A 612 -15.02 -1.64 8.10
C LEU A 612 -16.23 -1.95 8.97
N HIS A 613 -17.42 -2.06 8.37
CA HIS A 613 -18.62 -2.45 9.09
C HIS A 613 -18.53 -3.85 9.70
N THR A 614 -18.02 -4.82 8.93
CA THR A 614 -17.84 -6.21 9.37
C THR A 614 -16.87 -6.31 10.56
N VAL A 615 -15.85 -5.46 10.60
CA VAL A 615 -14.86 -5.44 11.70
C VAL A 615 -15.29 -4.56 12.88
N GLY A 616 -16.50 -4.00 12.83
CA GLY A 616 -17.16 -3.34 13.97
C GLY A 616 -17.22 -1.82 13.91
N THR A 617 -16.87 -1.17 12.79
CA THR A 617 -17.05 0.27 12.60
C THR A 617 -18.53 0.58 12.29
N PRO A 618 -19.27 1.32 13.14
CA PRO A 618 -20.64 1.72 12.83
C PRO A 618 -20.69 2.67 11.61
N TYR A 619 -21.75 2.60 10.81
CA TYR A 619 -21.91 3.48 9.64
C TYR A 619 -21.93 4.97 10.01
N GLU A 620 -22.53 5.29 11.16
CA GLU A 620 -22.57 6.65 11.73
C GLU A 620 -21.19 7.18 12.16
N ASN A 621 -20.18 6.31 12.23
CA ASN A 621 -18.80 6.66 12.53
C ASN A 621 -17.89 6.63 11.29
N MET A 622 -18.49 6.59 10.10
CA MET A 622 -17.79 6.74 8.81
C MET A 622 -18.01 8.15 8.28
N TYR A 623 -16.96 8.97 8.34
CA TYR A 623 -16.98 10.38 7.95
C TYR A 623 -16.38 10.54 6.56
N PHE A 624 -17.07 11.30 5.70
CA PHE A 624 -16.62 11.58 4.35
C PHE A 624 -16.27 13.07 4.27
N ALA A 625 -15.07 13.37 3.76
CA ALA A 625 -14.64 14.74 3.50
C ALA A 625 -15.64 15.43 2.56
N GLY A 626 -15.64 16.76 2.42
CA GLY A 626 -16.48 17.45 1.43
C GLY A 626 -16.70 18.92 1.65
N LYS A 627 -17.94 19.38 1.47
CA LYS A 627 -18.32 20.74 1.88
C LYS A 627 -18.25 20.92 3.41
N LYS A 628 -18.16 19.82 4.15
CA LYS A 628 -18.01 19.81 5.60
C LYS A 628 -16.61 19.39 5.99
N THR A 629 -16.08 20.08 6.99
CA THR A 629 -14.96 19.61 7.80
C THR A 629 -15.53 18.71 8.88
N ASN A 630 -15.02 17.48 8.96
CA ASN A 630 -15.33 16.55 10.03
C ASN A 630 -14.20 16.59 11.05
N TRP A 631 -14.51 16.44 12.33
CA TRP A 631 -13.45 16.34 13.33
C TRP A 631 -13.85 15.47 14.51
N ILE A 632 -12.81 15.05 15.21
CA ILE A 632 -12.90 14.42 16.51
C ILE A 632 -12.01 15.15 17.51
N VAL A 633 -12.52 15.31 18.73
CA VAL A 633 -11.74 15.75 19.89
C VAL A 633 -11.47 14.53 20.75
N ILE A 634 -10.18 14.31 21.05
CA ILE A 634 -9.72 13.32 22.01
C ILE A 634 -9.38 14.08 23.29
N ASP A 635 -10.27 13.99 24.28
CA ASP A 635 -10.07 14.65 25.57
C ASP A 635 -8.95 13.98 26.40
N THR A 636 -8.59 14.57 27.54
CA THR A 636 -7.49 14.06 28.39
C THR A 636 -7.79 12.71 29.05
N ASP A 637 -9.06 12.30 29.11
CA ASP A 637 -9.49 11.01 29.64
C ASP A 637 -9.57 9.95 28.52
N GLY A 638 -9.27 10.36 27.28
CA GLY A 638 -9.29 9.51 26.10
C GLY A 638 -10.69 9.24 25.56
N ASN A 639 -11.68 10.08 25.89
CA ASN A 639 -12.99 10.02 25.22
C ASN A 639 -12.90 10.71 23.86
N ILE A 640 -13.57 10.11 22.88
CA ILE A 640 -13.71 10.67 21.53
C ILE A 640 -15.08 11.35 21.43
N THR A 641 -15.09 12.64 21.10
CA THR A 641 -16.29 13.37 20.68
C THR A 641 -16.15 13.77 19.24
N GLN A 642 -17.25 13.77 18.50
CA GLN A 642 -17.27 14.00 17.05
C GLN A 642 -18.23 15.13 16.69
N ASP A 643 -17.91 15.90 15.65
CA ASP A 643 -18.80 16.93 15.11
C ASP A 643 -18.41 17.28 13.66
N SER A 644 -19.23 18.09 12.98
CA SER A 644 -19.03 18.51 11.59
C SER A 644 -19.51 19.94 11.34
N LYS A 645 -18.80 20.70 10.51
CA LYS A 645 -19.07 22.12 10.21
C LYS A 645 -18.98 22.32 8.70
N ALA A 646 -19.97 23.01 8.14
CA ALA A 646 -19.92 23.45 6.76
C ALA A 646 -18.86 24.54 6.57
N ILE A 647 -18.15 24.51 5.45
CA ILE A 647 -17.19 25.54 5.08
C ILE A 647 -17.97 26.79 4.66
N GLU A 648 -17.85 27.87 5.43
CA GLU A 648 -18.52 29.15 5.12
C GLU A 648 -18.10 29.66 3.73
N GLY A 649 -19.06 30.20 2.97
CA GLY A 649 -18.84 30.69 1.60
C GLY A 649 -19.03 29.65 0.48
N THR A 650 -19.49 28.42 0.79
CA THR A 650 -19.81 27.39 -0.21
C THR A 650 -21.28 26.96 -0.13
N ASP A 651 -22.13 27.50 -1.00
CA ASP A 651 -23.58 27.26 -0.94
C ASP A 651 -24.03 25.84 -1.43
N GLU A 652 -25.10 25.36 -0.77
CA GLU A 652 -26.10 24.31 -1.06
C GLU A 652 -25.82 22.80 -0.84
N ALA A 653 -26.91 22.11 -0.45
CA ALA A 653 -27.02 20.97 0.46
C ALA A 653 -26.91 19.57 -0.18
N ALA A 654 -26.55 18.58 0.63
CA ALA A 654 -26.72 17.15 0.35
C ALA A 654 -28.03 16.61 0.97
N TYR A 655 -28.67 15.66 0.29
CA TYR A 655 -29.82 14.88 0.78
C TYR A 655 -29.53 13.39 0.50
N TYR A 656 -30.26 12.47 1.14
CA TYR A 656 -30.04 11.01 1.03
C TYR A 656 -31.09 10.31 0.14
N TYR A 657 -30.68 9.22 -0.53
CA TYR A 657 -31.49 8.42 -1.47
C TYR A 657 -31.85 7.03 -0.91
N TYR A 658 -33.09 6.57 -1.13
CA TYR A 658 -33.52 5.20 -0.81
C TYR A 658 -34.39 4.61 -1.93
N THR A 659 -34.25 3.30 -2.15
CA THR A 659 -35.21 2.51 -2.96
C THR A 659 -35.85 1.45 -2.07
N THR A 660 -37.18 1.42 -2.04
CA THR A 660 -37.93 0.36 -1.32
C THR A 660 -38.05 -0.91 -2.18
N LYS A 661 -38.39 -2.05 -1.55
CA LYS A 661 -38.68 -3.34 -2.24
C LYS A 661 -39.69 -3.21 -3.40
N ASP A 662 -40.58 -2.21 -3.34
CA ASP A 662 -41.63 -1.96 -4.32
C ASP A 662 -41.24 -0.90 -5.39
N GLY A 663 -39.99 -0.42 -5.38
CA GLY A 663 -39.48 0.55 -6.35
C GLY A 663 -39.84 2.01 -6.07
N GLU A 664 -40.42 2.34 -4.91
CA GLU A 664 -40.65 3.73 -4.52
C GLU A 664 -39.35 4.41 -4.06
N LYS A 665 -39.14 5.65 -4.53
CA LYS A 665 -37.99 6.51 -4.22
C LYS A 665 -38.33 7.41 -3.03
N LEU A 666 -37.45 7.41 -2.02
CA LEU A 666 -37.60 8.22 -0.80
C LEU A 666 -36.41 9.17 -0.65
N TYR A 667 -36.69 10.42 -0.27
CA TYR A 667 -35.69 11.46 -0.02
C TYR A 667 -35.71 11.86 1.45
N LEU A 668 -34.55 11.82 2.12
CA LEU A 668 -34.41 12.33 3.49
C LEU A 668 -33.56 13.60 3.52
N THR A 669 -34.08 14.63 4.19
CA THR A 669 -33.30 15.79 4.61
C THR A 669 -32.44 15.43 5.83
N PRO A 670 -31.35 16.18 6.12
CA PRO A 670 -30.59 16.05 7.37
C PRO A 670 -31.45 16.21 8.65
N SER A 671 -32.66 16.75 8.54
CA SER A 671 -33.62 16.90 9.64
C SER A 671 -34.57 15.71 9.84
N GLY A 672 -34.38 14.59 9.14
CA GLY A 672 -35.18 13.37 9.31
C GLY A 672 -36.60 13.44 8.74
N LYS A 673 -36.92 14.43 7.91
CA LYS A 673 -38.21 14.51 7.21
C LYS A 673 -38.13 13.79 5.88
N ALA A 674 -39.00 12.80 5.67
CA ALA A 674 -39.11 12.07 4.41
C ALA A 674 -40.06 12.78 3.44
N THR A 675 -39.70 12.79 2.16
CA THR A 675 -40.60 13.17 1.05
C THR A 675 -40.61 12.09 -0.01
N THR A 676 -41.78 11.89 -0.66
CA THR A 676 -41.96 10.92 -1.75
C THR A 676 -42.39 11.66 -3.01
N THR A 677 -41.90 11.22 -4.17
CA THR A 677 -42.43 11.65 -5.48
C THR A 677 -43.06 10.46 -6.19
N LYS A 678 -44.34 10.60 -6.55
CA LYS A 678 -45.06 9.63 -7.37
C LYS A 678 -45.46 10.29 -8.67
N GLY A 679 -44.69 10.02 -9.72
CA GLY A 679 -44.98 10.45 -11.10
C GLY A 679 -44.45 11.84 -11.48
N ASN A 680 -44.23 12.02 -12.79
CA ASN A 680 -43.55 13.15 -13.47
C ASN A 680 -44.25 14.52 -13.37
N ASN A 681 -44.73 14.95 -12.22
CA ASN A 681 -45.07 16.35 -12.00
C ASN A 681 -44.80 16.74 -10.55
N SER A 682 -44.04 17.82 -10.40
CA SER A 682 -43.68 18.48 -9.15
C SER A 682 -44.87 18.66 -8.20
N LEU A 683 -44.69 18.28 -6.93
CA LEU A 683 -45.45 18.77 -5.76
C LEU A 683 -44.79 18.27 -4.47
N PHE A 684 -44.00 19.13 -3.83
CA PHE A 684 -43.49 18.92 -2.46
C PHE A 684 -44.67 18.90 -1.48
N THR A 685 -44.93 17.76 -0.85
CA THR A 685 -45.86 17.67 0.28
C THR A 685 -45.16 17.07 1.50
N ASP A 686 -45.28 17.79 2.62
CA ASP A 686 -44.62 17.58 3.91
C ASP A 686 -45.26 16.35 4.60
N LEU A 687 -44.62 15.17 4.54
CA LEU A 687 -45.05 14.00 5.31
C LEU A 687 -44.56 14.14 6.76
N LYS A 688 -45.50 14.39 7.69
CA LYS A 688 -45.26 14.24 9.13
C LYS A 688 -45.54 12.80 9.54
N GLY A 689 -44.51 11.98 9.67
CA GLY A 689 -44.61 10.62 10.20
C GLY A 689 -43.25 9.95 10.37
N ASP A 690 -43.06 9.26 11.49
CA ASP A 690 -41.83 8.57 11.91
C ASP A 690 -41.59 7.31 11.05
N VAL A 691 -40.55 7.31 10.21
CA VAL A 691 -40.29 6.29 9.16
C VAL A 691 -39.52 5.08 9.69
N THR A 692 -39.12 5.08 10.96
CA THR A 692 -38.25 4.07 11.57
C THR A 692 -38.90 2.69 11.81
N SER A 693 -40.21 2.53 11.59
CA SER A 693 -40.92 1.37 12.15
C SER A 693 -41.56 0.36 11.17
N LYS A 694 -41.47 0.53 9.83
CA LYS A 694 -42.28 -0.34 8.92
C LYS A 694 -41.70 -0.87 7.60
N ASN A 695 -40.50 -0.50 7.15
CA ASN A 695 -39.98 -0.99 5.87
C ASN A 695 -38.64 -1.73 6.02
N GLU A 696 -38.58 -2.95 5.48
CA GLU A 696 -37.33 -3.68 5.27
C GLU A 696 -36.58 -3.04 4.09
N PHE A 697 -35.47 -2.36 4.37
CA PHE A 697 -34.59 -1.79 3.35
C PHE A 697 -33.64 -2.88 2.84
N THR A 698 -33.45 -2.99 1.52
CA THR A 698 -32.58 -4.01 0.92
C THR A 698 -31.21 -3.48 0.51
N ASP A 699 -31.07 -2.19 0.25
CA ASP A 699 -29.81 -1.56 -0.17
C ASP A 699 -29.72 -0.11 0.35
N ILE A 700 -28.57 0.24 0.92
CA ILE A 700 -28.27 1.59 1.43
C ILE A 700 -27.22 2.21 0.51
N ILE A 701 -27.55 3.30 -0.18
CA ILE A 701 -26.59 4.08 -0.97
C ILE A 701 -26.85 5.56 -0.73
N ALA A 702 -25.89 6.27 -0.12
CA ALA A 702 -25.93 7.71 0.06
C ALA A 702 -25.54 8.41 -1.25
N VAL A 703 -26.36 9.35 -1.75
CA VAL A 703 -26.06 10.13 -2.97
C VAL A 703 -26.58 11.57 -2.82
N PRO A 704 -25.78 12.63 -3.11
CA PRO A 704 -26.22 14.03 -2.99
C PRO A 704 -27.32 14.43 -4.00
N VAL A 705 -28.27 15.30 -3.60
CA VAL A 705 -29.43 15.72 -4.42
C VAL A 705 -29.12 16.77 -5.49
N SER A 706 -28.01 17.49 -5.38
CA SER A 706 -27.55 18.41 -6.44
C SER A 706 -27.28 17.72 -7.79
N TYR A 707 -27.27 16.38 -7.81
CA TYR A 707 -27.12 15.57 -9.02
C TYR A 707 -28.43 15.31 -9.78
N LEU A 708 -29.60 15.50 -9.18
CA LEU A 708 -30.88 15.15 -9.82
C LEU A 708 -31.42 16.26 -10.73
N GLU A 709 -31.08 17.52 -10.48
CA GLU A 709 -31.50 18.65 -11.33
C GLU A 709 -30.70 18.77 -12.64
N LEU A 710 -29.54 18.09 -12.74
CA LEU A 710 -28.69 18.06 -13.94
C LEU A 710 -28.98 16.87 -14.87
N CYS A 711 -29.90 15.97 -14.51
CA CYS A 711 -30.15 14.73 -15.26
C CYS A 711 -31.37 14.76 -16.20
N GLU A 712 -32.04 15.91 -16.39
CA GLU A 712 -33.18 15.98 -17.32
C GLU A 712 -32.79 16.21 -18.79
N GLU A 713 -31.54 16.57 -19.10
CA GLU A 713 -31.07 16.71 -20.49
C GLU A 713 -29.70 16.06 -20.71
N VAL A 714 -29.68 14.74 -20.87
CA VAL A 714 -28.61 14.08 -21.64
C VAL A 714 -29.10 13.94 -23.07
N ASP A 715 -28.43 14.67 -23.96
CA ASP A 715 -28.70 14.73 -25.39
C ASP A 715 -28.69 13.30 -25.99
N GLY A 716 -29.77 12.92 -26.69
CA GLY A 716 -29.86 11.64 -27.43
C GLY A 716 -30.86 10.60 -26.93
N GLY A 717 -31.70 10.88 -25.92
CA GLY A 717 -32.91 10.09 -25.64
C GLY A 717 -32.70 8.67 -25.10
N LYS A 718 -31.50 8.32 -24.65
CA LYS A 718 -31.26 7.10 -23.85
C LYS A 718 -31.41 7.42 -22.38
N THR A 719 -32.16 6.59 -21.66
CA THR A 719 -32.39 6.78 -20.23
C THR A 719 -31.40 5.96 -19.42
N TRP A 720 -31.15 6.39 -18.19
CA TRP A 720 -30.30 5.73 -17.20
C TRP A 720 -30.54 4.22 -17.01
N LEU A 721 -31.75 3.72 -17.32
CA LEU A 721 -32.10 2.30 -17.23
C LEU A 721 -31.41 1.44 -18.30
N ASP A 722 -31.06 2.02 -19.45
CA ASP A 722 -30.43 1.28 -20.56
C ASP A 722 -29.00 0.84 -20.20
N GLY A 723 -28.28 1.60 -19.35
CA GLY A 723 -26.93 1.25 -18.90
C GLY A 723 -26.89 0.18 -17.80
N ILE A 724 -27.94 0.06 -17.00
CA ILE A 724 -28.03 -0.98 -15.94
C ILE A 724 -28.32 -2.36 -16.54
N ALA A 725 -29.02 -2.42 -17.68
CA ALA A 725 -29.26 -3.66 -18.40
C ALA A 725 -27.97 -4.23 -19.01
N ASP A 726 -27.02 -3.39 -19.41
CA ASP A 726 -25.75 -3.80 -20.02
C ASP A 726 -24.70 -4.26 -18.99
N ILE A 727 -24.77 -3.79 -17.73
CA ILE A 727 -23.86 -4.25 -16.65
C ILE A 727 -24.30 -5.61 -16.07
N LYS A 728 -25.58 -5.97 -16.23
CA LYS A 728 -26.10 -7.29 -15.81
C LYS A 728 -25.86 -8.41 -16.83
N LYS A 729 -25.21 -8.11 -17.96
CA LYS A 729 -24.93 -9.03 -19.05
C LYS A 729 -23.42 -9.22 -19.18
#